data_AF-A0A9D1K9Y3-F1
#
_entry.id   AF-A0A9D1K9Y3-F1
#
_cell.length_a   1.000
_cell.length_b   1.000
_cell.length_c   1.000
_cell.angle_alpha   90.00
_cell.angle_beta   90.00
_cell.angle_gamma   90.00
#
_symmetry.space_group_name_H-M   'P 1'
#
loop_
_entity.id
_entity.type
_entity.pdbx_description
1 polymer ?
#
loop_
_entity_poly.entity_id
_entity_poly.type
_entity_poly.pdbx_seq_one_letter_code
_entity_poly.pdbx_strand_id
1 'polypeptide(L)'
;MDTLKKHLKQAINQKKQELYLKGKIPILISAPHYVKHLRENHILPAETYTGVLGFFLHQHFGCHLICNLNENVDPNYDNHSIYRDQLKEIVEKEHIQICIDLHQLSPTREQEIEIGTSNQENIFLFPNLGKQIQSLFQNNGFQKTFLDQKYVASFQNTVSKSLAMATSIPCLQIEMNSALFMHTLKKKKIFNCFKKLILFLKKEFLVSLSQRIIQNNETWQLIQNRQSLPIFDACKDFIVIKVIDNQKANLPKNAIILHQENPQFLLSKAFLIFPNTGAFTPCDIFYDTALKNQYNLKENELIATSSVLASLHIQNKIATHFKVFVLFLPFAQCNHIKIQSIEKIQEKQISISKKTQKILHFDSKNKIYFYQLYHPLTNASMLISKDKIIVDESLKEDEIRLSYMQRNMLDLEIPTSFSDQSLFFIKSHYPQQIEFFEKVYDAEGTLLSSTTYEEKAQLKKKFSDLNQIQIIPMIDSYNFNRKKSLFERLVDWIVGNSSTYLRVIRPYQEDEDNQIVRLSKDNMRLLGVEAMEQVVIYYSTHQIRCKVVAFDEDDKRIEDTNKKPNLNCSIGIPTCIRKQLNMEDIRKTVKVSRDTKFIFKKKLSNSLLSSIFTVFSSLLLFNDNIWVAFLVSIVLIPLIIYAIFSDSRANKG
;
A
#
# COMPACT_ATOMS: atom_id res chain seq x y z
N MET A 1 23.13 -30.61 -16.55
CA MET A 1 23.42 -30.11 -17.91
C MET A 1 22.79 -31.00 -18.97
N ASP A 2 22.81 -32.31 -18.78
CA ASP A 2 22.27 -33.27 -19.75
C ASP A 2 20.77 -33.13 -19.98
N THR A 3 20.01 -32.74 -18.95
CA THR A 3 18.58 -32.43 -19.06
C THR A 3 18.30 -31.24 -19.99
N LEU A 4 19.05 -30.14 -19.87
CA LEU A 4 18.90 -28.98 -20.76
C LEU A 4 19.26 -29.35 -22.20
N LYS A 5 20.35 -30.09 -22.41
CA LYS A 5 20.74 -30.60 -23.73
C LYS A 5 19.64 -31.47 -24.35
N LYS A 6 18.95 -32.30 -23.56
CA LYS A 6 17.81 -33.11 -24.03
C LYS A 6 16.65 -32.23 -24.50
N HIS A 7 16.26 -31.22 -23.71
CA HIS A 7 15.20 -30.29 -24.10
C HIS A 7 15.56 -29.49 -25.36
N LEU A 8 16.79 -29.01 -25.47
CA LEU A 8 17.28 -28.31 -26.66
C LEU A 8 17.24 -29.19 -27.90
N LYS A 9 17.77 -30.42 -27.81
CA LYS A 9 17.70 -31.40 -28.92
C LYS A 9 16.25 -31.67 -29.35
N GLN A 10 15.34 -31.81 -28.39
CA GLN A 10 13.93 -32.02 -28.68
C GLN A 10 13.31 -30.81 -29.41
N ALA A 11 13.58 -29.58 -28.96
CA ALA A 11 13.08 -28.37 -29.59
C ALA A 11 13.62 -28.19 -31.02
N ILE A 12 14.92 -28.43 -31.21
CA ILE A 12 15.58 -28.38 -32.53
C ILE A 12 15.01 -29.45 -33.47
N ASN A 13 14.81 -30.68 -32.99
CA ASN A 13 14.20 -31.76 -33.79
C ASN A 13 12.76 -31.43 -34.20
N GLN A 14 12.06 -30.64 -33.39
CA GLN A 14 10.71 -30.12 -33.68
C GLN A 14 10.72 -28.85 -34.53
N LYS A 15 11.90 -28.38 -34.98
CA LYS A 15 12.10 -27.13 -35.74
C LYS A 15 11.48 -25.90 -35.04
N LYS A 16 11.49 -25.89 -33.71
CA LYS A 16 11.03 -24.73 -32.94
C LYS A 16 12.04 -23.60 -33.02
N GLN A 17 11.54 -22.36 -33.06
CA GLN A 17 12.38 -21.16 -33.03
C GLN A 17 12.75 -20.74 -31.60
N GLU A 18 12.14 -21.37 -30.60
CA GLU A 18 12.37 -21.10 -29.19
C GLU A 18 12.22 -22.37 -28.33
N LEU A 19 12.87 -22.36 -27.18
CA LEU A 19 12.67 -23.34 -26.11
C LEU A 19 11.90 -22.68 -24.97
N TYR A 20 10.67 -23.10 -24.75
CA TYR A 20 9.89 -22.73 -23.57
C TYR A 20 9.77 -23.91 -22.58
N LEU A 21 10.10 -23.65 -21.31
CA LEU A 21 9.89 -24.57 -20.19
C LEU A 21 8.92 -23.94 -19.17
N LYS A 22 7.76 -24.57 -19.02
CA LYS A 22 6.70 -24.14 -18.09
C LYS A 22 7.13 -24.29 -16.63
N GLY A 23 7.06 -23.19 -15.88
CA GLY A 23 7.34 -23.12 -14.44
C GLY A 23 6.12 -23.42 -13.55
N LYS A 24 6.30 -23.16 -12.25
CA LYS A 24 5.31 -23.26 -11.16
C LYS A 24 5.12 -21.96 -10.39
N ILE A 25 6.03 -20.99 -10.55
CA ILE A 25 5.94 -19.67 -9.93
C ILE A 25 5.87 -18.60 -11.03
N PRO A 26 5.15 -17.48 -10.82
CA PRO A 26 4.86 -16.50 -11.88
C PRO A 26 6.05 -15.54 -12.14
N ILE A 27 7.25 -16.11 -12.24
CA ILE A 27 8.49 -15.43 -12.61
C ILE A 27 8.96 -16.04 -13.92
N LEU A 28 9.12 -15.21 -14.94
CA LEU A 28 9.64 -15.60 -16.25
C LEU A 28 11.09 -15.16 -16.39
N ILE A 29 11.93 -16.10 -16.82
CA ILE A 29 13.31 -15.83 -17.20
C ILE A 29 13.40 -15.89 -18.72
N SER A 30 13.89 -14.80 -19.33
CA SER A 30 14.14 -14.70 -20.77
C SER A 30 15.65 -14.76 -21.05
N ALA A 31 16.02 -15.44 -22.13
CA ALA A 31 17.38 -15.54 -22.63
C ALA A 31 17.38 -15.41 -24.17
N PRO A 32 17.23 -14.18 -24.70
CA PRO A 32 16.98 -13.94 -26.12
C PRO A 32 18.21 -14.13 -27.01
N HIS A 33 19.42 -14.06 -26.44
CA HIS A 33 20.68 -14.25 -27.17
C HIS A 33 21.40 -15.55 -26.76
N TYR A 34 20.66 -16.57 -26.32
CA TYR A 34 21.26 -17.85 -25.92
C TYR A 34 22.07 -18.52 -27.05
N VAL A 35 21.63 -18.33 -28.29
CA VAL A 35 22.32 -18.74 -29.53
C VAL A 35 22.97 -17.53 -30.21
N LYS A 36 23.82 -17.79 -31.22
CA LYS A 36 24.32 -16.71 -32.09
C LYS A 36 23.13 -16.05 -32.77
N HIS A 37 23.21 -14.77 -33.07
CA HIS A 37 22.09 -14.04 -33.69
C HIS A 37 22.60 -13.07 -34.74
N LEU A 38 21.73 -12.68 -35.66
CA LEU A 38 22.04 -11.74 -36.74
C LEU A 38 21.47 -10.36 -36.39
N ARG A 39 22.32 -9.33 -36.40
CA ARG A 39 21.91 -7.92 -36.28
C ARG A 39 22.54 -7.15 -37.43
N GLU A 40 21.72 -6.53 -38.27
CA GLU A 40 22.21 -5.74 -39.43
C GLU A 40 23.23 -6.51 -40.29
N ASN A 41 22.95 -7.79 -40.57
CA ASN A 41 23.85 -8.72 -41.28
C ASN A 41 25.17 -9.08 -40.56
N HIS A 42 25.36 -8.64 -39.32
CA HIS A 42 26.48 -9.05 -38.49
C HIS A 42 26.10 -10.19 -37.54
N ILE A 43 26.91 -11.25 -37.53
CA ILE A 43 26.74 -12.37 -36.61
C ILE A 43 27.31 -11.97 -35.24
N LEU A 44 26.44 -11.86 -34.25
CA LEU A 44 26.81 -11.60 -32.87
C LEU A 44 26.99 -12.91 -32.08
N PRO A 45 27.93 -12.94 -31.12
CA PRO A 45 28.23 -14.15 -30.36
C PRO A 45 27.07 -14.56 -29.44
N ALA A 46 27.00 -15.86 -29.17
CA ALA A 46 26.01 -16.43 -28.26
C ALA A 46 26.32 -16.11 -26.79
N GLU A 47 25.30 -15.72 -26.04
CA GLU A 47 25.33 -15.47 -24.61
C GLU A 47 24.95 -16.75 -23.84
N THR A 48 25.70 -17.81 -24.07
CA THR A 48 25.33 -19.18 -23.64
C THR A 48 25.06 -19.35 -22.14
N TYR A 49 25.61 -18.50 -21.26
CA TYR A 49 25.39 -18.63 -19.82
C TYR A 49 24.02 -18.13 -19.37
N THR A 50 23.32 -17.31 -20.15
CA THR A 50 21.97 -16.80 -19.83
C THR A 50 20.96 -17.94 -19.76
N GLY A 51 20.88 -18.78 -20.81
CA GLY A 51 20.00 -19.96 -20.84
C GLY A 51 20.39 -21.02 -19.82
N VAL A 52 21.68 -21.17 -19.52
CA VAL A 52 22.18 -22.07 -18.47
C VAL A 52 21.74 -21.62 -17.08
N LEU A 53 21.89 -20.34 -16.77
CA LEU A 53 21.44 -19.75 -15.51
C LEU A 53 19.92 -19.81 -15.40
N GLY A 54 19.20 -19.48 -16.48
CA GLY A 54 17.74 -19.59 -16.55
C GLY A 54 17.24 -21.00 -16.29
N PHE A 55 17.88 -22.02 -16.90
CA PHE A 55 17.55 -23.42 -16.64
C PHE A 55 17.81 -23.83 -15.19
N PHE A 56 18.89 -23.34 -14.59
CA PHE A 56 19.17 -23.56 -13.18
C PHE A 56 18.08 -22.98 -12.27
N LEU A 57 17.61 -21.76 -12.54
CA LEU A 57 16.53 -21.12 -11.77
C LEU A 57 15.19 -21.83 -11.96
N HIS A 58 14.89 -22.27 -13.19
CA HIS A 58 13.74 -23.12 -13.48
C HIS A 58 13.77 -24.42 -12.65
N GLN A 59 14.88 -25.14 -12.63
CA GLN A 59 15.00 -26.40 -11.88
C GLN A 59 14.93 -26.20 -10.36
N HIS A 60 15.55 -25.15 -9.83
CA HIS A 60 15.60 -24.92 -8.37
C HIS A 60 14.33 -24.29 -7.80
N PHE A 61 13.67 -23.39 -8.52
CA PHE A 61 12.54 -22.59 -8.00
C PHE A 61 11.25 -22.77 -8.78
N GLY A 62 11.30 -23.40 -9.96
CA GLY A 62 10.16 -23.49 -10.84
C GLY A 62 9.86 -22.18 -11.57
N CYS A 63 10.83 -21.32 -11.85
CA CYS A 63 10.61 -20.17 -12.75
C CYS A 63 10.23 -20.68 -14.15
N HIS A 64 9.42 -19.91 -14.89
CA HIS A 64 9.27 -20.14 -16.33
C HIS A 64 10.58 -19.75 -17.02
N LEU A 65 10.94 -20.45 -18.09
CA LEU A 65 12.12 -20.14 -18.90
C LEU A 65 11.75 -20.13 -20.37
N ILE A 66 12.22 -19.12 -21.08
CA ILE A 66 12.22 -19.12 -22.54
C ILE A 66 13.61 -18.75 -23.07
N CYS A 67 14.06 -19.43 -24.11
CA CYS A 67 15.31 -19.17 -24.81
C CYS A 67 15.07 -19.09 -26.31
N ASN A 68 15.65 -18.09 -26.98
CA ASN A 68 15.62 -18.03 -28.43
C ASN A 68 16.54 -19.11 -29.00
N LEU A 69 16.10 -19.77 -30.07
CA LEU A 69 16.88 -20.76 -30.83
C LEU A 69 17.06 -20.36 -32.29
N ASN A 70 16.46 -19.25 -32.73
CA ASN A 70 16.61 -18.75 -34.10
C ASN A 70 17.87 -17.89 -34.22
N GLU A 71 18.85 -18.37 -35.00
CA GLU A 71 20.14 -17.70 -35.17
C GLU A 71 20.13 -16.56 -36.20
N ASN A 72 19.04 -16.39 -36.94
CA ASN A 72 18.94 -15.45 -38.06
C ASN A 72 18.25 -14.13 -37.70
N VAL A 73 17.87 -13.96 -36.43
CA VAL A 73 17.10 -12.81 -35.95
C VAL A 73 17.64 -12.35 -34.61
N ASP A 74 17.42 -11.08 -34.30
CA ASP A 74 17.74 -10.49 -33.01
C ASP A 74 16.45 -10.02 -32.32
N PRO A 75 15.97 -10.76 -31.30
CA PRO A 75 14.76 -10.41 -30.57
C PRO A 75 14.77 -9.04 -29.88
N ASN A 76 15.94 -8.43 -29.67
CA ASN A 76 16.07 -7.10 -29.06
C ASN A 76 16.24 -5.97 -30.07
N TYR A 77 16.49 -6.30 -31.33
CA TYR A 77 16.74 -5.32 -32.37
C TYR A 77 15.62 -5.27 -33.41
N ASP A 78 15.17 -6.42 -33.89
CA ASP A 78 14.25 -6.50 -35.03
C ASP A 78 12.87 -5.90 -34.70
N ASN A 79 12.22 -5.26 -35.68
CA ASN A 79 10.90 -4.66 -35.49
C ASN A 79 9.81 -5.71 -35.21
N HIS A 80 9.89 -6.87 -35.88
CA HIS A 80 9.01 -8.01 -35.63
C HIS A 80 9.84 -9.15 -35.03
N SER A 81 9.30 -9.82 -34.00
CA SER A 81 10.00 -10.92 -33.34
C SER A 81 9.02 -11.95 -32.80
N ILE A 82 9.03 -13.15 -33.38
CA ILE A 82 8.24 -14.30 -32.92
C ILE A 82 8.51 -14.61 -31.45
N TYR A 83 9.77 -14.44 -31.02
CA TYR A 83 10.16 -14.62 -29.63
C TYR A 83 9.42 -13.66 -28.69
N ARG A 84 9.26 -12.39 -29.08
CA ARG A 84 8.52 -11.40 -28.29
C ARG A 84 7.01 -11.65 -28.30
N ASP A 85 6.46 -12.15 -29.39
CA ASP A 85 5.04 -12.49 -29.44
C ASP A 85 4.73 -13.71 -28.58
N GLN A 86 5.59 -14.73 -28.60
CA GLN A 86 5.47 -15.89 -27.71
C GLN A 86 5.59 -15.51 -26.23
N LEU A 87 6.44 -14.54 -25.90
CA LEU A 87 6.55 -13.99 -24.54
C LEU A 87 5.22 -13.41 -24.07
N LYS A 88 4.52 -12.62 -24.90
CA LYS A 88 3.21 -12.04 -24.55
C LYS A 88 2.19 -13.15 -24.26
N GLU A 89 2.11 -14.15 -25.13
CA GLU A 89 1.21 -15.29 -24.92
C GLU A 89 1.50 -16.05 -23.61
N ILE A 90 2.78 -16.25 -23.27
CA ILE A 90 3.17 -16.90 -22.02
C ILE A 90 2.77 -16.05 -20.82
N VAL A 91 2.97 -14.73 -20.89
CA VAL A 91 2.59 -13.82 -19.80
C VAL A 91 1.11 -13.92 -19.49
N GLU A 92 0.27 -13.90 -20.52
CA GLU A 92 -1.19 -13.99 -20.38
C GLU A 92 -1.61 -15.38 -19.90
N LYS A 93 -1.18 -16.43 -20.59
CA LYS A 93 -1.60 -17.82 -20.34
C LYS A 93 -1.16 -18.35 -18.97
N GLU A 94 0.00 -17.94 -18.50
CA GLU A 94 0.61 -18.46 -17.27
C GLU A 94 0.56 -17.44 -16.13
N HIS A 95 -0.10 -16.29 -16.34
CA HIS A 95 -0.25 -15.20 -15.37
C HIS A 95 1.09 -14.77 -14.74
N ILE A 96 2.08 -14.54 -15.60
CA ILE A 96 3.41 -14.09 -15.20
C ILE A 96 3.31 -12.70 -14.56
N GLN A 97 4.01 -12.51 -13.44
CA GLN A 97 3.98 -11.25 -12.68
C GLN A 97 5.24 -10.42 -12.81
N ILE A 98 6.34 -11.01 -13.30
CA ILE A 98 7.62 -10.33 -13.50
C ILE A 98 8.47 -11.11 -14.52
N CYS A 99 9.13 -10.37 -15.40
CA CYS A 99 10.11 -10.91 -16.34
C CYS A 99 11.52 -10.44 -15.99
N ILE A 100 12.48 -11.37 -15.99
CA ILE A 100 13.92 -11.08 -15.88
C ILE A 100 14.57 -11.50 -17.20
N ASP A 101 14.98 -10.52 -17.98
CA ASP A 101 15.64 -10.69 -19.27
C ASP A 101 17.16 -10.71 -19.07
N LEU A 102 17.77 -11.88 -19.27
CA LEU A 102 19.18 -12.11 -18.97
C LEU A 102 20.04 -11.88 -20.20
N HIS A 103 21.11 -11.10 -20.00
CA HIS A 103 22.10 -10.80 -21.04
C HIS A 103 23.54 -10.93 -20.53
N GLN A 104 24.50 -10.93 -21.45
CA GLN A 104 25.94 -10.95 -21.14
C GLN A 104 26.72 -9.79 -21.74
N LEU A 105 27.61 -9.25 -20.92
CA LEU A 105 28.59 -8.24 -21.31
C LEU A 105 29.93 -8.88 -21.68
N SER A 106 30.69 -8.17 -22.54
CA SER A 106 32.10 -8.47 -22.80
C SER A 106 32.90 -8.51 -21.49
N PRO A 107 33.86 -9.45 -21.33
CA PRO A 107 34.72 -9.52 -20.14
C PRO A 107 35.58 -8.27 -19.91
N THR A 108 35.76 -7.43 -20.94
CA THR A 108 36.52 -6.17 -20.85
C THR A 108 35.71 -5.01 -20.29
N ARG A 109 34.40 -5.17 -20.04
CA ARG A 109 33.57 -4.13 -19.42
C ARG A 109 33.94 -3.98 -17.94
N GLU A 110 33.86 -2.76 -17.44
CA GLU A 110 34.08 -2.46 -16.03
C GLU A 110 32.93 -2.99 -15.15
N GLN A 111 31.70 -2.92 -15.65
CA GLN A 111 30.51 -3.38 -14.98
C GLN A 111 30.61 -4.88 -14.70
N GLU A 112 30.33 -5.30 -13.46
CA GLU A 112 30.11 -6.70 -13.14
C GLU A 112 28.67 -7.10 -13.48
N ILE A 113 27.72 -6.23 -13.09
CA ILE A 113 26.29 -6.37 -13.30
C ILE A 113 25.73 -5.00 -13.70
N GLU A 114 24.82 -4.97 -14.66
CA GLU A 114 24.03 -3.78 -14.94
C GLU A 114 22.55 -4.13 -15.06
N ILE A 115 21.71 -3.34 -14.42
CA ILE A 115 20.26 -3.52 -14.39
C ILE A 115 19.63 -2.44 -15.26
N GLY A 116 18.97 -2.87 -16.33
CA GLY A 116 18.21 -2.01 -17.24
C GLY A 116 16.72 -2.04 -16.91
N THR A 117 16.16 -0.89 -16.57
CA THR A 117 14.74 -0.72 -16.23
C THR A 117 14.05 0.35 -17.06
N SER A 118 14.76 0.86 -18.06
CA SER A 118 14.40 2.01 -18.89
C SER A 118 14.17 3.26 -18.05
N ASN A 119 15.07 3.54 -17.10
CA ASN A 119 14.87 4.61 -16.11
C ASN A 119 13.54 4.48 -15.36
N GLN A 120 13.26 3.28 -14.85
CA GLN A 120 12.04 2.86 -14.15
C GLN A 120 10.78 2.63 -15.01
N GLU A 121 10.82 2.95 -16.30
CA GLU A 121 9.68 2.78 -17.21
C GLU A 121 9.18 1.32 -17.28
N ASN A 122 10.10 0.35 -17.32
CA ASN A 122 9.76 -1.08 -17.46
C ASN A 122 9.29 -1.69 -16.13
N ILE A 123 9.42 -0.98 -15.01
CA ILE A 123 9.05 -1.43 -13.66
C ILE A 123 8.13 -0.43 -12.95
N PHE A 124 7.38 0.37 -13.71
CA PHE A 124 6.69 1.57 -13.21
C PHE A 124 5.77 1.33 -12.00
N LEU A 125 5.17 0.14 -11.86
CA LEU A 125 4.35 -0.23 -10.69
C LEU A 125 5.18 -0.37 -9.39
N PHE A 126 6.49 -0.50 -9.50
CA PHE A 126 7.43 -0.79 -8.43
C PHE A 126 8.72 0.03 -8.60
N PRO A 127 8.66 1.37 -8.47
CA PRO A 127 9.77 2.27 -8.81
C PRO A 127 11.05 2.02 -8.00
N ASN A 128 10.93 1.41 -6.81
CA ASN A 128 12.08 1.05 -5.97
C ASN A 128 12.72 -0.31 -6.31
N LEU A 129 12.08 -1.12 -7.16
CA LEU A 129 12.53 -2.50 -7.42
C LEU A 129 13.94 -2.55 -8.01
N GLY A 130 14.26 -1.67 -8.97
CA GLY A 130 15.61 -1.58 -9.55
C GLY A 130 16.69 -1.31 -8.50
N LYS A 131 16.46 -0.34 -7.61
CA LYS A 131 17.38 0.00 -6.51
C LYS A 131 17.50 -1.15 -5.49
N GLN A 132 16.39 -1.79 -5.13
CA GLN A 132 16.41 -2.94 -4.22
C GLN A 132 17.23 -4.11 -4.78
N ILE A 133 17.08 -4.40 -6.09
CA ILE A 133 17.87 -5.43 -6.77
C ILE A 133 19.34 -5.02 -6.83
N GLN A 134 19.65 -3.76 -7.15
CA GLN A 134 21.02 -3.25 -7.13
C GLN A 134 21.67 -3.44 -5.75
N SER A 135 21.00 -3.01 -4.68
CA SER A 135 21.48 -3.21 -3.30
C SER A 135 21.64 -4.69 -2.96
N LEU A 136 20.76 -5.57 -3.45
CA LEU A 136 20.90 -7.01 -3.28
C LEU A 136 22.20 -7.52 -3.90
N PHE A 137 22.54 -7.14 -5.13
CA PHE A 137 23.81 -7.55 -5.76
C PHE A 137 25.04 -6.99 -5.02
N GLN A 138 25.01 -5.69 -4.66
CA GLN A 138 26.10 -5.03 -3.93
C GLN A 138 26.35 -5.70 -2.55
N ASN A 139 25.29 -5.95 -1.79
CA ASN A 139 25.36 -6.65 -0.50
C ASN A 139 25.84 -8.11 -0.62
N ASN A 140 25.84 -8.67 -1.83
CA ASN A 140 26.39 -10.00 -2.13
C ASN A 140 27.76 -9.93 -2.81
N GLY A 141 28.42 -8.77 -2.73
CA GLY A 141 29.81 -8.57 -3.12
C GLY A 141 30.02 -8.32 -4.62
N PHE A 142 29.02 -7.82 -5.34
CA PHE A 142 29.15 -7.28 -6.70
C PHE A 142 29.14 -5.75 -6.62
N GLN A 143 30.27 -5.15 -6.26
CA GLN A 143 30.32 -3.71 -5.97
C GLN A 143 30.15 -2.87 -7.23
N LYS A 144 30.58 -3.37 -8.40
CA LYS A 144 30.40 -2.71 -9.70
C LYS A 144 29.04 -3.07 -10.32
N THR A 145 27.98 -2.89 -9.54
CA THR A 145 26.59 -3.05 -9.99
C THR A 145 25.96 -1.69 -10.27
N PHE A 146 25.51 -1.50 -11.52
CA PHE A 146 24.94 -0.25 -12.00
C PHE A 146 23.44 -0.40 -12.31
N LEU A 147 22.72 0.72 -12.30
CA LEU A 147 21.31 0.83 -12.62
C LEU A 147 21.15 1.91 -13.69
N ASP A 148 20.58 1.53 -14.84
CA ASP A 148 20.23 2.43 -15.95
C ASP A 148 21.36 3.37 -16.39
N GLN A 149 22.58 2.87 -16.57
CA GLN A 149 23.73 3.72 -16.96
C GLN A 149 24.00 3.67 -18.48
N LYS A 150 24.31 2.49 -19.00
CA LYS A 150 24.66 2.21 -20.40
C LYS A 150 23.66 1.26 -21.05
N TYR A 151 23.24 0.23 -20.34
CA TYR A 151 22.32 -0.81 -20.80
C TYR A 151 20.95 -0.60 -20.16
N VAL A 152 20.34 0.52 -20.55
CA VAL A 152 19.10 1.05 -19.94
C VAL A 152 17.87 0.25 -20.33
N ALA A 153 17.91 -0.58 -21.39
CA ALA A 153 16.76 -1.36 -21.89
C ALA A 153 15.56 -0.48 -22.33
N SER A 154 15.84 0.68 -22.94
CA SER A 154 14.85 1.68 -23.34
C SER A 154 14.45 1.64 -24.81
N PHE A 155 15.20 0.95 -25.66
CA PHE A 155 14.87 0.82 -27.08
C PHE A 155 13.59 -0.01 -27.25
N GLN A 156 12.66 0.45 -28.08
CA GLN A 156 11.30 -0.09 -28.18
C GLN A 156 11.25 -1.58 -28.52
N ASN A 157 12.23 -2.07 -29.27
CA ASN A 157 12.32 -3.47 -29.68
C ASN A 157 13.03 -4.35 -28.65
N THR A 158 13.63 -3.80 -27.60
CA THR A 158 14.19 -4.65 -26.54
C THR A 158 13.06 -5.48 -25.91
N VAL A 159 13.38 -6.73 -25.58
CA VAL A 159 12.45 -7.68 -24.99
C VAL A 159 11.82 -7.09 -23.74
N SER A 160 12.63 -6.51 -22.84
CA SER A 160 12.12 -5.90 -21.61
C SER A 160 11.15 -4.74 -21.88
N LYS A 161 11.48 -3.83 -22.82
CA LYS A 161 10.65 -2.65 -23.12
C LYS A 161 9.34 -3.02 -23.80
N SER A 162 9.43 -3.79 -24.86
CA SER A 162 8.28 -4.24 -25.65
C SER A 162 7.31 -5.06 -24.80
N LEU A 163 7.81 -5.98 -23.97
CA LEU A 163 6.98 -6.81 -23.11
C LEU A 163 6.32 -6.00 -22.01
N ALA A 164 7.06 -5.12 -21.33
CA ALA A 164 6.50 -4.21 -20.33
C ALA A 164 5.42 -3.30 -20.92
N MET A 165 5.62 -2.76 -22.13
CA MET A 165 4.61 -1.94 -22.81
C MET A 165 3.38 -2.75 -23.23
N ALA A 166 3.56 -3.95 -23.77
CA ALA A 166 2.46 -4.78 -24.25
C ALA A 166 1.65 -5.39 -23.10
N THR A 167 2.29 -5.68 -21.97
CA THR A 167 1.68 -6.48 -20.90
C THR A 167 1.65 -5.80 -19.53
N SER A 168 2.19 -4.59 -19.33
CA SER A 168 2.16 -3.90 -18.03
C SER A 168 2.81 -4.67 -16.85
N ILE A 169 3.48 -5.80 -17.09
CA ILE A 169 4.24 -6.50 -16.04
C ILE A 169 5.62 -5.87 -15.90
N PRO A 170 6.19 -5.83 -14.69
CA PRO A 170 7.57 -5.43 -14.49
C PRO A 170 8.53 -6.30 -15.29
N CYS A 171 9.35 -5.67 -16.12
CA CYS A 171 10.42 -6.32 -16.88
C CYS A 171 11.77 -5.68 -16.57
N LEU A 172 12.76 -6.49 -16.22
CA LEU A 172 14.12 -6.01 -15.94
C LEU A 172 15.10 -6.70 -16.88
N GLN A 173 15.99 -5.92 -17.48
CA GLN A 173 17.18 -6.44 -18.14
C GLN A 173 18.29 -6.59 -17.10
N ILE A 174 18.95 -7.74 -17.04
CA ILE A 174 20.15 -7.93 -16.22
C ILE A 174 21.29 -8.37 -17.12
N GLU A 175 22.21 -7.44 -17.32
CA GLU A 175 23.47 -7.61 -18.03
C GLU A 175 24.53 -8.14 -17.07
N MET A 176 25.19 -9.23 -17.43
CA MET A 176 26.20 -9.87 -16.59
C MET A 176 27.54 -9.97 -17.30
N ASN A 177 28.60 -9.53 -16.64
CA ASN A 177 29.94 -9.66 -17.19
C ASN A 177 30.35 -11.12 -17.40
N SER A 178 30.73 -11.47 -18.63
CA SER A 178 31.09 -12.85 -18.98
C SER A 178 32.25 -13.41 -18.15
N ALA A 179 33.14 -12.55 -17.63
CA ALA A 179 34.23 -12.94 -16.73
C ALA A 179 33.74 -13.59 -15.43
N LEU A 180 32.48 -13.35 -15.02
CA LEU A 180 31.86 -13.97 -13.85
C LEU A 180 31.62 -15.48 -14.04
N PHE A 181 31.56 -15.96 -15.28
CA PHE A 181 31.29 -17.36 -15.60
C PHE A 181 32.55 -18.16 -15.94
N MET A 182 33.70 -17.50 -16.12
CA MET A 182 34.97 -18.14 -16.50
C MET A 182 35.64 -18.89 -15.35
N HIS A 183 35.41 -18.46 -14.09
CA HIS A 183 35.98 -19.10 -12.90
C HIS A 183 34.91 -19.75 -12.03
N THR A 184 35.16 -20.99 -11.58
CA THR A 184 34.21 -21.79 -10.79
C THR A 184 33.67 -21.08 -9.55
N LEU A 185 34.53 -20.37 -8.81
CA LEU A 185 34.11 -19.62 -7.61
C LEU A 185 33.19 -18.43 -7.95
N LYS A 186 33.55 -17.65 -8.98
CA LYS A 186 32.72 -16.53 -9.46
C LYS A 186 31.37 -17.02 -10.00
N LYS A 187 31.38 -18.13 -10.75
CA LYS A 187 30.18 -18.80 -11.24
C LYS A 187 29.27 -19.26 -10.09
N LYS A 188 29.83 -19.89 -9.05
CA LYS A 188 29.05 -20.26 -7.86
C LYS A 188 28.46 -19.05 -7.15
N LYS A 189 29.23 -17.95 -7.05
CA LYS A 189 28.80 -16.70 -6.43
C LYS A 189 27.62 -16.07 -7.17
N ILE A 190 27.68 -15.95 -8.50
CA ILE A 190 26.59 -15.34 -9.28
C ILE A 190 25.32 -16.21 -9.24
N PHE A 191 25.44 -17.54 -9.35
CA PHE A 191 24.30 -18.45 -9.20
C PHE A 191 23.64 -18.34 -7.82
N ASN A 192 24.43 -18.23 -6.75
CA ASN A 192 23.92 -18.00 -5.40
C ASN A 192 23.25 -16.61 -5.25
N CYS A 193 23.75 -15.59 -5.93
CA CYS A 193 23.13 -14.27 -5.93
C CYS A 193 21.76 -14.29 -6.62
N PHE A 194 21.66 -14.95 -7.78
CA PHE A 194 20.36 -15.15 -8.44
C PHE A 194 19.39 -16.02 -7.61
N LYS A 195 19.88 -17.00 -6.86
CA LYS A 195 19.06 -17.69 -5.84
C LYS A 195 18.46 -16.71 -4.84
N LYS A 196 19.27 -15.78 -4.31
CA LYS A 196 18.80 -14.75 -3.39
C LYS A 196 17.83 -13.78 -4.06
N LEU A 197 18.07 -13.40 -5.32
CA LEU A 197 17.14 -12.58 -6.10
C LEU A 197 15.77 -13.24 -6.25
N ILE A 198 15.71 -14.51 -6.66
CA ILE A 198 14.43 -15.22 -6.78
C ILE A 198 13.73 -15.37 -5.41
N LEU A 199 14.49 -15.58 -4.33
CA LEU A 199 13.94 -15.63 -2.97
C LEU A 199 13.39 -14.26 -2.52
N PHE A 200 14.10 -13.17 -2.80
CA PHE A 200 13.65 -11.81 -2.57
C PHE A 200 12.36 -11.53 -3.34
N LEU A 201 12.34 -11.82 -4.66
CA LEU A 201 11.14 -11.64 -5.47
C LEU A 201 9.98 -12.48 -4.95
N LYS A 202 10.22 -13.72 -4.53
CA LYS A 202 9.16 -14.57 -3.99
C LYS A 202 8.62 -14.10 -2.63
N LYS A 203 9.47 -13.61 -1.74
CA LYS A 203 9.10 -13.30 -0.34
C LYS A 203 8.65 -11.85 -0.14
N GLU A 204 9.17 -10.93 -0.94
CA GLU A 204 8.93 -9.50 -0.75
C GLU A 204 8.06 -8.98 -1.90
N PHE A 205 8.44 -9.23 -3.15
CA PHE A 205 7.70 -8.73 -4.31
C PHE A 205 6.36 -9.46 -4.55
N LEU A 206 6.36 -10.78 -4.75
CA LEU A 206 5.14 -11.55 -5.01
C LEU A 206 4.18 -11.58 -3.80
N VAL A 207 4.70 -11.41 -2.58
CA VAL A 207 3.87 -11.25 -1.37
C VAL A 207 3.29 -9.85 -1.28
N SER A 208 3.97 -8.81 -1.76
CA SER A 208 3.36 -7.48 -1.90
C SER A 208 2.18 -7.52 -2.90
N LEU A 209 2.20 -8.47 -3.84
CA LEU A 209 1.09 -8.84 -4.73
C LEU A 209 0.18 -9.95 -4.15
N SER A 210 0.13 -10.08 -2.81
CA SER A 210 -0.68 -11.10 -2.11
C SER A 210 -2.18 -10.97 -2.39
N GLN A 211 -2.63 -9.76 -2.72
CA GLN A 211 -3.96 -9.48 -3.23
C GLN A 211 -3.87 -9.00 -4.66
N ARG A 212 -4.67 -9.64 -5.52
CA ARG A 212 -4.79 -9.29 -6.94
C ARG A 212 -6.22 -9.36 -7.39
N ILE A 213 -6.56 -8.55 -8.37
CA ILE A 213 -7.85 -8.58 -9.02
C ILE A 213 -7.61 -9.05 -10.44
N ILE A 214 -8.09 -10.25 -10.76
CA ILE A 214 -7.97 -10.83 -12.10
C ILE A 214 -9.36 -11.03 -12.71
N GLN A 215 -9.43 -11.02 -14.03
CA GLN A 215 -10.64 -11.43 -14.74
C GLN A 215 -10.54 -12.91 -15.10
N ASN A 216 -11.58 -13.68 -14.78
CA ASN A 216 -11.68 -15.10 -15.08
C ASN A 216 -13.10 -15.39 -15.59
N ASN A 217 -13.22 -15.90 -16.83
CA ASN A 217 -14.50 -16.11 -17.52
C ASN A 217 -15.43 -14.89 -17.41
N GLU A 218 -14.91 -13.70 -17.75
CA GLU A 218 -15.61 -12.40 -17.69
C GLU A 218 -15.97 -11.91 -16.27
N THR A 219 -15.74 -12.72 -15.23
CA THR A 219 -15.97 -12.33 -13.83
C THR A 219 -14.69 -11.85 -13.15
N TRP A 220 -14.79 -10.75 -12.40
CA TRP A 220 -13.65 -10.22 -11.64
C TRP A 220 -13.52 -10.91 -10.29
N GLN A 221 -12.31 -11.37 -9.99
CA GLN A 221 -12.01 -12.19 -8.82
C GLN A 221 -10.84 -11.60 -8.03
N LEU A 222 -11.02 -11.46 -6.73
CA LEU A 222 -9.95 -11.15 -5.79
C LEU A 222 -9.21 -12.45 -5.48
N ILE A 223 -7.96 -12.54 -5.91
CA ILE A 223 -7.04 -13.57 -5.46
C ILE A 223 -6.38 -13.09 -4.18
N GLN A 224 -6.55 -13.84 -3.09
CA GLN A 224 -5.84 -13.63 -1.82
C GLN A 224 -5.36 -14.96 -1.28
N ASN A 225 -4.07 -15.08 -0.95
CA ASN A 225 -3.48 -16.32 -0.40
C ASN A 225 -3.82 -17.59 -1.22
N ARG A 226 -3.84 -17.49 -2.56
CA ARG A 226 -4.21 -18.54 -3.52
C ARG A 226 -5.69 -18.97 -3.52
N GLN A 227 -6.56 -18.25 -2.82
CA GLN A 227 -8.01 -18.41 -2.93
C GLN A 227 -8.54 -17.39 -3.93
N SER A 228 -9.36 -17.85 -4.86
CA SER A 228 -10.12 -16.97 -5.75
C SER A 228 -11.49 -16.69 -5.14
N LEU A 229 -11.89 -15.41 -5.15
CA LEU A 229 -13.09 -14.93 -4.48
C LEU A 229 -13.82 -13.95 -5.41
N PRO A 230 -15.14 -14.07 -5.60
CA PRO A 230 -15.88 -13.16 -6.45
C PRO A 230 -15.87 -11.74 -5.84
N ILE A 231 -15.67 -10.74 -6.69
CA ILE A 231 -15.82 -9.33 -6.33
C ILE A 231 -17.28 -8.94 -6.59
N PHE A 232 -17.86 -8.17 -5.66
CA PHE A 232 -19.30 -7.93 -5.59
C PHE A 232 -19.83 -6.93 -6.64
N ASP A 233 -18.96 -6.19 -7.34
CA ASP A 233 -19.37 -5.15 -8.28
C ASP A 233 -18.68 -5.26 -9.65
N ALA A 234 -19.31 -4.63 -10.64
CA ALA A 234 -18.82 -4.57 -12.01
C ALA A 234 -17.57 -3.67 -12.10
N CYS A 235 -16.42 -4.25 -12.47
CA CYS A 235 -15.33 -3.45 -13.01
C CYS A 235 -15.79 -2.85 -14.35
N LYS A 236 -15.47 -1.58 -14.55
CA LYS A 236 -15.66 -0.91 -15.83
C LYS A 236 -14.30 -0.77 -16.51
N ASP A 237 -14.28 -1.04 -17.81
CA ASP A 237 -13.09 -0.88 -18.64
C ASP A 237 -12.88 0.61 -18.91
N PHE A 238 -11.68 1.12 -18.61
CA PHE A 238 -11.29 2.47 -19.00
C PHE A 238 -9.98 2.40 -19.79
N ILE A 239 -9.79 3.35 -20.69
CA ILE A 239 -8.53 3.50 -21.39
C ILE A 239 -7.85 4.74 -20.80
N VAL A 240 -6.61 4.60 -20.33
CA VAL A 240 -5.80 5.77 -19.97
C VAL A 240 -5.40 6.44 -21.27
N ILE A 241 -6.10 7.50 -21.64
CA ILE A 241 -5.81 8.22 -22.89
C ILE A 241 -4.60 9.12 -22.70
N LYS A 242 -4.47 9.77 -21.54
CA LYS A 242 -3.41 10.75 -21.32
C LYS A 242 -3.08 10.96 -19.85
N VAL A 243 -1.79 10.92 -19.53
CA VAL A 243 -1.25 11.53 -18.31
C VAL A 243 -0.85 12.94 -18.68
N ILE A 244 -1.49 13.94 -18.06
CA ILE A 244 -1.19 15.34 -18.33
C ILE A 244 -0.17 15.83 -17.30
N ASP A 245 0.92 16.40 -17.80
CA ASP A 245 1.88 17.14 -17.00
C ASP A 245 1.27 18.47 -16.52
N ASN A 246 1.43 18.76 -15.24
CA ASN A 246 0.78 19.84 -14.52
C ASN A 246 1.33 21.23 -14.86
N GLN A 247 2.41 21.33 -15.64
CA GLN A 247 3.03 22.60 -15.98
C GLN A 247 2.26 23.44 -17.04
N LYS A 248 1.28 22.86 -17.75
CA LYS A 248 0.54 23.57 -18.82
C LYS A 248 -0.96 23.80 -18.56
N ALA A 249 -1.56 23.21 -17.53
CA ALA A 249 -3.03 23.14 -17.41
C ALA A 249 -3.62 23.40 -16.01
N ASN A 250 -2.86 23.93 -15.03
CA ASN A 250 -3.32 24.14 -13.65
C ASN A 250 -3.92 22.89 -12.95
N LEU A 251 -3.65 21.69 -13.48
CA LEU A 251 -4.12 20.44 -12.92
C LEU A 251 -3.36 20.11 -11.61
N PRO A 252 -3.97 19.35 -10.69
CA PRO A 252 -3.29 18.89 -9.49
C PRO A 252 -2.05 18.08 -9.85
N LYS A 253 -0.93 18.32 -9.14
CA LYS A 253 0.22 17.39 -9.15
C LYS A 253 -0.34 15.97 -9.01
N ASN A 254 -0.13 15.11 -10.02
CA ASN A 254 -0.52 13.68 -10.04
C ASN A 254 -1.94 13.32 -10.54
N ALA A 255 -2.49 14.07 -11.51
CA ALA A 255 -3.74 13.75 -12.18
C ALA A 255 -3.56 12.96 -13.51
N ILE A 256 -4.50 12.08 -13.83
CA ILE A 256 -4.61 11.40 -15.14
C ILE A 256 -6.00 11.64 -15.73
N ILE A 257 -6.08 11.64 -17.07
CA ILE A 257 -7.35 11.67 -17.78
C ILE A 257 -7.72 10.25 -18.21
N LEU A 258 -8.86 9.79 -17.73
CA LEU A 258 -9.50 8.55 -18.13
C LEU A 258 -10.57 8.86 -19.17
N HIS A 259 -10.76 7.99 -20.16
CA HIS A 259 -11.85 8.11 -21.13
C HIS A 259 -12.90 7.02 -20.94
N GLN A 260 -14.17 7.41 -21.01
CA GLN A 260 -15.34 6.57 -20.80
C GLN A 260 -16.38 6.78 -21.91
N GLU A 261 -16.94 5.70 -22.45
CA GLU A 261 -17.93 5.79 -23.52
C GLU A 261 -19.33 6.26 -23.05
N ASN A 262 -19.62 6.25 -21.74
CA ASN A 262 -20.89 6.69 -21.16
C ASN A 262 -20.69 7.22 -19.71
N PRO A 263 -20.60 8.53 -19.48
CA PRO A 263 -20.40 9.07 -18.14
C PRO A 263 -21.67 8.94 -17.28
N GLN A 264 -21.55 8.28 -16.13
CA GLN A 264 -22.52 8.40 -15.04
C GLN A 264 -21.75 8.72 -13.76
N PHE A 265 -22.24 9.73 -13.05
CA PHE A 265 -21.67 10.39 -11.87
C PHE A 265 -21.04 9.45 -10.83
N LEU A 266 -19.88 9.84 -10.29
CA LEU A 266 -19.74 10.22 -8.86
C LEU A 266 -18.30 10.66 -8.53
N LEU A 267 -18.17 11.65 -7.65
CA LEU A 267 -16.94 11.87 -6.88
C LEU A 267 -16.79 10.66 -5.96
N SER A 268 -15.95 9.70 -6.32
CA SER A 268 -15.90 8.40 -5.63
C SER A 268 -14.49 7.86 -5.54
N LYS A 269 -14.23 7.15 -4.44
CA LYS A 269 -13.06 6.28 -4.31
C LYS A 269 -13.25 5.07 -5.22
N ALA A 270 -12.26 4.83 -6.05
CA ALA A 270 -12.20 3.65 -6.89
C ALA A 270 -10.83 2.97 -6.75
N PHE A 271 -10.65 1.85 -7.45
CA PHE A 271 -9.37 1.18 -7.55
C PHE A 271 -8.97 1.06 -9.02
N LEU A 272 -7.76 1.50 -9.34
CA LEU A 272 -7.14 1.20 -10.63
C LEU A 272 -6.58 -0.22 -10.57
N ILE A 273 -6.94 -1.05 -11.54
CA ILE A 273 -6.46 -2.42 -11.69
C ILE A 273 -5.61 -2.51 -12.95
N PHE A 274 -4.45 -3.15 -12.81
CA PHE A 274 -3.54 -3.42 -13.91
C PHE A 274 -3.78 -4.86 -14.40
N PRO A 275 -4.31 -5.07 -15.63
CA PRO A 275 -4.88 -6.34 -16.08
C PRO A 275 -3.98 -7.56 -15.88
N ASN A 276 -2.71 -7.44 -16.27
CA ASN A 276 -1.83 -8.61 -16.36
C ASN A 276 -1.14 -8.93 -15.03
N THR A 277 -0.88 -7.92 -14.19
CA THR A 277 -0.37 -8.17 -12.83
C THR A 277 -1.48 -8.47 -11.84
N GLY A 278 -2.71 -8.03 -12.13
CA GLY A 278 -3.82 -7.94 -11.20
C GLY A 278 -3.55 -7.00 -10.03
N ALA A 279 -2.45 -6.25 -10.04
CA ALA A 279 -2.16 -5.27 -9.02
C ALA A 279 -3.23 -4.19 -9.05
N PHE A 280 -3.56 -3.63 -7.89
CA PHE A 280 -4.52 -2.54 -7.83
C PHE A 280 -4.12 -1.49 -6.80
N THR A 281 -4.49 -0.25 -7.06
CA THR A 281 -4.23 0.90 -6.17
C THR A 281 -5.50 1.71 -5.98
N PRO A 282 -5.79 2.22 -4.77
CA PRO A 282 -6.85 3.19 -4.60
C PRO A 282 -6.56 4.46 -5.42
N CYS A 283 -7.62 5.06 -5.95
CA CYS A 283 -7.62 6.36 -6.60
C CYS A 283 -8.89 7.13 -6.26
N ASP A 284 -8.80 8.45 -6.37
CA ASP A 284 -9.95 9.35 -6.26
C ASP A 284 -10.34 9.77 -7.67
N ILE A 285 -11.61 9.56 -8.03
CA ILE A 285 -12.14 9.96 -9.32
C ILE A 285 -12.97 11.22 -9.13
N PHE A 286 -12.57 12.28 -9.83
CA PHE A 286 -13.24 13.56 -9.87
C PHE A 286 -14.02 13.72 -11.17
N TYR A 287 -15.28 14.08 -10.99
CA TYR A 287 -16.18 14.46 -12.07
C TYR A 287 -17.05 15.61 -11.59
N ASP A 288 -16.75 16.83 -12.08
CA ASP A 288 -17.55 18.01 -11.81
C ASP A 288 -17.56 18.90 -13.06
N THR A 289 -18.70 19.48 -13.40
CA THR A 289 -18.88 20.30 -14.60
C THR A 289 -18.03 21.57 -14.55
N ALA A 290 -17.85 22.18 -13.36
CA ALA A 290 -16.98 23.34 -13.20
C ALA A 290 -15.51 22.96 -13.34
N LEU A 291 -15.09 21.81 -12.79
CA LEU A 291 -13.73 21.28 -13.00
C LEU A 291 -13.47 20.93 -14.48
N LYS A 292 -14.46 20.33 -15.18
CA LYS A 292 -14.36 20.05 -16.62
C LYS A 292 -14.12 21.31 -17.43
N ASN A 293 -14.87 22.37 -17.13
CA ASN A 293 -14.73 23.66 -17.80
C ASN A 293 -13.38 24.33 -17.45
N GLN A 294 -12.93 24.25 -16.20
CA GLN A 294 -11.64 24.76 -15.77
C GLN A 294 -10.48 24.09 -16.52
N TYR A 295 -10.60 22.80 -16.82
CA TYR A 295 -9.55 21.98 -17.43
C TYR A 295 -9.76 21.65 -18.91
N ASN A 296 -10.78 22.23 -19.57
CA ASN A 296 -11.14 21.99 -20.98
C ASN A 296 -11.28 20.49 -21.33
N LEU A 297 -11.93 19.71 -20.47
CA LEU A 297 -12.14 18.27 -20.66
C LEU A 297 -13.31 17.99 -21.60
N LYS A 298 -13.21 16.91 -22.38
CA LYS A 298 -14.33 16.38 -23.18
C LYS A 298 -15.39 15.74 -22.29
N GLU A 299 -16.58 15.53 -22.86
CA GLU A 299 -17.72 14.93 -22.14
C GLU A 299 -17.38 13.54 -21.57
N ASN A 300 -16.60 12.76 -22.31
CA ASN A 300 -16.18 11.40 -21.99
C ASN A 300 -14.90 11.32 -21.14
N GLU A 301 -14.35 12.44 -20.70
CA GLU A 301 -13.10 12.50 -19.93
C GLU A 301 -13.36 12.68 -18.43
N LEU A 302 -12.67 11.88 -17.61
CA LEU A 302 -12.67 11.94 -16.14
C LEU A 302 -11.27 12.27 -15.63
N ILE A 303 -11.17 12.96 -14.50
CA ILE A 303 -9.89 13.13 -13.80
C ILE A 303 -9.81 12.06 -12.72
N ALA A 304 -8.77 11.24 -12.75
CA ALA A 304 -8.40 10.42 -11.59
C ALA A 304 -7.13 10.97 -10.97
N THR A 305 -7.10 11.12 -9.64
CA THR A 305 -5.85 11.37 -8.91
C THR A 305 -5.51 10.15 -8.08
N SER A 306 -4.22 9.87 -8.00
CA SER A 306 -3.70 8.93 -7.03
C SER A 306 -2.25 9.27 -6.79
N SER A 307 -1.82 9.11 -5.54
CA SER A 307 -0.43 9.29 -5.14
C SER A 307 0.50 8.26 -5.81
N VAL A 308 -0.01 7.10 -6.22
CA VAL A 308 0.72 6.14 -7.08
C VAL A 308 0.89 6.69 -8.51
N LEU A 309 -0.01 7.56 -8.96
CA LEU A 309 0.11 8.29 -10.23
C LEU A 309 1.12 9.45 -10.13
N ALA A 310 1.47 9.88 -8.91
CA ALA A 310 2.64 10.75 -8.67
C ALA A 310 3.94 10.03 -8.99
N SER A 311 3.97 8.71 -8.75
CA SER A 311 5.07 7.85 -9.19
C SER A 311 5.07 7.67 -10.70
N LEU A 312 3.89 7.69 -11.34
CA LEU A 312 3.76 7.70 -12.81
C LEU A 312 4.23 9.00 -13.47
N HIS A 313 4.40 10.08 -12.69
CA HIS A 313 4.85 11.39 -13.19
C HIS A 313 6.29 11.36 -13.75
N ILE A 314 7.02 10.25 -13.62
CA ILE A 314 8.39 10.15 -14.13
C ILE A 314 8.48 9.99 -15.65
N GLN A 315 7.46 9.55 -16.41
CA GLN A 315 7.60 9.53 -17.89
C GLN A 315 6.31 9.76 -18.68
N ASN A 316 6.13 11.02 -19.10
CA ASN A 316 5.15 11.58 -20.04
C ASN A 316 4.97 10.84 -21.41
N LYS A 317 5.62 9.69 -21.67
CA LYS A 317 5.55 8.97 -22.97
C LYS A 317 4.86 7.61 -22.96
N ILE A 318 4.67 6.96 -21.81
CA ILE A 318 4.25 5.53 -21.78
C ILE A 318 2.79 5.38 -21.37
N ALA A 319 2.32 6.24 -20.48
CA ALA A 319 1.00 6.07 -19.88
C ALA A 319 -0.18 6.28 -20.84
N THR A 320 0.06 6.78 -22.05
CA THR A 320 -0.96 6.93 -23.11
C THR A 320 -1.35 5.61 -23.78
N HIS A 321 -0.68 4.49 -23.48
CA HIS A 321 -0.91 3.19 -24.14
C HIS A 321 -1.34 2.07 -23.18
N PHE A 322 -1.50 2.33 -21.88
CA PHE A 322 -1.89 1.29 -20.92
C PHE A 322 -3.41 1.21 -20.75
N LYS A 323 -3.95 0.00 -20.91
CA LYS A 323 -5.31 -0.33 -20.47
C LYS A 323 -5.29 -0.54 -18.95
N VAL A 324 -6.14 0.17 -18.23
CA VAL A 324 -6.37 -0.03 -16.79
C VAL A 324 -7.85 -0.21 -16.55
N PHE A 325 -8.22 -1.05 -15.60
CA PHE A 325 -9.62 -1.22 -15.24
C PHE A 325 -9.90 -0.38 -14.01
N VAL A 326 -11.08 0.22 -13.95
CA VAL A 326 -11.50 0.94 -12.75
C VAL A 326 -12.56 0.08 -12.07
N LEU A 327 -12.24 -0.35 -10.87
CA LEU A 327 -13.19 -1.01 -10.00
C LEU A 327 -13.83 0.02 -9.09
N PHE A 328 -15.14 0.16 -9.24
CA PHE A 328 -15.99 0.80 -8.25
C PHE A 328 -16.43 -0.29 -7.27
N LEU A 329 -16.12 -0.10 -5.99
CA LEU A 329 -16.67 -0.95 -4.95
C LEU A 329 -18.04 -0.41 -4.53
N PRO A 330 -18.91 -1.27 -3.99
CA PRO A 330 -20.23 -0.82 -3.55
C PRO A 330 -20.01 0.12 -2.37
N PHE A 331 -20.36 1.38 -2.54
CA PHE A 331 -20.29 2.38 -1.49
C PHE A 331 -21.70 2.88 -1.18
N ALA A 332 -21.92 3.23 0.09
CA ALA A 332 -23.15 3.86 0.50
C ALA A 332 -22.90 5.33 0.79
N GLN A 333 -23.74 6.19 0.22
CA GLN A 333 -23.72 7.62 0.49
C GLN A 333 -24.73 7.96 1.59
N CYS A 334 -24.28 8.72 2.59
CA CYS A 334 -25.10 9.21 3.69
C CYS A 334 -25.06 10.74 3.69
N ASN A 335 -26.21 11.36 3.49
CA ASN A 335 -26.35 12.82 3.36
C ASN A 335 -26.83 13.48 4.67
N HIS A 336 -27.29 12.68 5.64
CA HIS A 336 -27.91 13.20 6.85
C HIS A 336 -27.20 12.68 8.10
N ILE A 337 -26.34 13.52 8.68
CA ILE A 337 -25.56 13.17 9.87
C ILE A 337 -26.35 13.50 11.13
N LYS A 338 -26.58 12.49 11.97
CA LYS A 338 -27.25 12.57 13.26
C LYS A 338 -26.27 12.33 14.40
N ILE A 339 -26.64 12.78 15.59
CA ILE A 339 -25.87 12.53 16.82
C ILE A 339 -26.10 11.08 17.28
N GLN A 340 -25.03 10.43 17.71
CA GLN A 340 -25.04 9.07 18.25
C GLN A 340 -25.47 9.01 19.73
N SER A 341 -26.06 7.89 20.15
CA SER A 341 -26.39 7.67 21.57
C SER A 341 -25.15 7.41 22.43
N ILE A 342 -25.23 7.74 23.72
CA ILE A 342 -24.10 7.68 24.66
C ILE A 342 -23.51 6.26 24.77
N GLU A 343 -24.34 5.23 24.88
CA GLU A 343 -23.93 3.83 24.95
C GLU A 343 -23.07 3.43 23.73
N LYS A 344 -23.56 3.74 22.52
CA LYS A 344 -22.88 3.46 21.25
C LYS A 344 -21.60 4.27 21.09
N ILE A 345 -21.52 5.48 21.68
CA ILE A 345 -20.29 6.29 21.72
C ILE A 345 -19.21 5.59 22.55
N GLN A 346 -19.54 5.08 23.73
CA GLN A 346 -18.59 4.34 24.59
C GLN A 346 -18.03 3.11 23.88
N GLU A 347 -18.87 2.41 23.14
CA GLU A 347 -18.47 1.24 22.36
C GLU A 347 -17.73 1.57 21.04
N LYS A 348 -17.59 2.86 20.72
CA LYS A 348 -16.95 3.39 19.51
C LYS A 348 -17.64 2.93 18.23
N GLN A 349 -18.97 2.83 18.26
CA GLN A 349 -19.80 2.34 17.15
C GLN A 349 -20.41 3.48 16.31
N ILE A 350 -20.75 3.16 15.06
CA ILE A 350 -21.60 4.00 14.19
C ILE A 350 -22.92 3.29 13.90
N SER A 351 -23.99 4.07 13.70
CA SER A 351 -25.28 3.51 13.29
C SER A 351 -25.60 3.88 11.85
N ILE A 352 -26.02 2.91 11.05
CA ILE A 352 -26.40 3.08 9.64
C ILE A 352 -27.83 2.59 9.37
N SER A 353 -28.45 3.10 8.31
CA SER A 353 -29.77 2.65 7.85
C SER A 353 -29.75 1.23 7.26
N LYS A 354 -30.93 0.59 7.19
CA LYS A 354 -31.11 -0.73 6.56
C LYS A 354 -30.83 -0.73 5.06
N LYS A 355 -31.05 0.40 4.37
CA LYS A 355 -30.70 0.57 2.95
C LYS A 355 -29.18 0.59 2.77
N THR A 356 -28.48 1.36 3.60
CA THR A 356 -27.00 1.40 3.63
C THR A 356 -26.43 -0.02 3.84
N GLN A 357 -27.01 -0.80 4.76
CA GLN A 357 -26.62 -2.19 4.98
C GLN A 357 -26.73 -3.04 3.71
N LYS A 358 -27.84 -2.93 2.98
CA LYS A 358 -28.07 -3.67 1.74
C LYS A 358 -27.09 -3.28 0.64
N ILE A 359 -26.86 -1.97 0.45
CA ILE A 359 -25.91 -1.44 -0.55
C ILE A 359 -24.49 -1.96 -0.28
N LEU A 360 -24.05 -1.94 0.98
CA LEU A 360 -22.72 -2.42 1.36
C LEU A 360 -22.61 -3.95 1.38
N HIS A 361 -23.68 -4.66 1.02
CA HIS A 361 -23.81 -6.11 1.13
C HIS A 361 -23.33 -6.60 2.51
N PHE A 362 -23.80 -5.98 3.59
CA PHE A 362 -23.47 -6.39 4.97
C PHE A 362 -24.20 -7.68 5.35
N ASP A 363 -23.84 -8.78 4.70
CA ASP A 363 -24.33 -10.11 4.98
C ASP A 363 -23.21 -11.03 5.51
N SER A 364 -23.57 -12.29 5.76
CA SER A 364 -22.65 -13.33 6.22
C SER A 364 -21.62 -13.76 5.17
N LYS A 365 -21.85 -13.44 3.89
CA LYS A 365 -20.95 -13.76 2.77
C LYS A 365 -19.88 -12.68 2.57
N ASN A 366 -20.16 -11.43 2.96
CA ASN A 366 -19.20 -10.33 2.90
C ASN A 366 -18.13 -10.48 4.00
N LYS A 367 -16.90 -10.78 3.58
CA LYS A 367 -15.73 -11.02 4.47
C LYS A 367 -14.82 -9.80 4.62
N ILE A 368 -15.27 -8.63 4.18
CA ILE A 368 -14.54 -7.37 4.37
C ILE A 368 -14.61 -6.99 5.85
N TYR A 369 -13.44 -6.72 6.44
CA TYR A 369 -13.35 -6.42 7.87
C TYR A 369 -13.31 -4.92 8.16
N PHE A 370 -12.73 -4.09 7.30
CA PHE A 370 -12.64 -2.66 7.47
C PHE A 370 -13.44 -1.89 6.41
N TYR A 371 -13.98 -0.75 6.83
CA TYR A 371 -14.69 0.20 5.99
C TYR A 371 -14.11 1.59 6.24
N GLN A 372 -13.97 2.36 5.17
CA GLN A 372 -13.56 3.75 5.22
C GLN A 372 -14.79 4.64 5.20
N LEU A 373 -14.96 5.47 6.21
CA LEU A 373 -15.82 6.64 6.16
C LEU A 373 -15.01 7.76 5.51
N TYR A 374 -15.50 8.28 4.39
CA TYR A 374 -14.81 9.28 3.58
C TYR A 374 -15.68 10.52 3.43
N HIS A 375 -15.11 11.69 3.71
CA HIS A 375 -15.73 12.98 3.46
C HIS A 375 -15.19 13.57 2.15
N PRO A 376 -15.96 13.54 1.05
CA PRO A 376 -15.44 13.90 -0.27
C PRO A 376 -15.00 15.36 -0.41
N LEU A 377 -15.58 16.27 0.38
CA LEU A 377 -15.24 17.70 0.30
C LEU A 377 -13.86 18.01 0.87
N THR A 378 -13.42 17.30 1.91
CA THR A 378 -12.18 17.62 2.65
C THR A 378 -11.09 16.55 2.50
N ASN A 379 -11.42 15.46 1.82
CA ASN A 379 -10.67 14.20 1.74
C ASN A 379 -10.40 13.55 3.11
N ALA A 380 -11.04 14.04 4.19
CA ALA A 380 -10.90 13.46 5.52
C ALA A 380 -11.47 12.05 5.53
N SER A 381 -10.76 11.13 6.18
CA SER A 381 -11.25 9.75 6.28
C SER A 381 -10.92 9.06 7.58
N MET A 382 -11.83 8.18 7.97
CA MET A 382 -11.73 7.37 9.18
C MET A 382 -11.99 5.91 8.84
N LEU A 383 -11.13 5.03 9.35
CA LEU A 383 -11.30 3.60 9.23
C LEU A 383 -12.12 3.05 10.40
N ILE A 384 -13.11 2.21 10.11
CA ILE A 384 -13.94 1.52 11.09
C ILE A 384 -14.00 0.03 10.78
N SER A 385 -14.00 -0.82 11.81
CA SER A 385 -14.15 -2.26 11.62
C SER A 385 -15.63 -2.65 11.53
N LYS A 386 -15.92 -3.75 10.81
CA LYS A 386 -17.27 -4.27 10.56
C LYS A 386 -18.04 -4.51 11.86
N ASP A 387 -17.37 -4.96 12.93
CA ASP A 387 -17.97 -5.19 14.26
C ASP A 387 -18.41 -3.90 14.97
N LYS A 388 -17.99 -2.73 14.48
CA LYS A 388 -18.36 -1.41 15.02
C LYS A 388 -19.42 -0.69 14.20
N ILE A 389 -19.93 -1.33 13.16
CA ILE A 389 -21.02 -0.80 12.33
C ILE A 389 -22.27 -1.56 12.70
N ILE A 390 -23.25 -0.83 13.25
CA ILE A 390 -24.53 -1.42 13.63
C ILE A 390 -25.66 -0.84 12.78
N VAL A 391 -26.66 -1.68 12.55
CA VAL A 391 -27.85 -1.29 11.80
C VAL A 391 -28.88 -0.79 12.79
N ASP A 392 -29.42 0.39 12.52
CA ASP A 392 -30.44 1.01 13.35
C ASP A 392 -31.69 1.23 12.52
N GLU A 393 -32.71 0.40 12.77
CA GLU A 393 -33.95 0.40 11.98
C GLU A 393 -34.77 1.69 12.13
N SER A 394 -34.46 2.53 13.13
CA SER A 394 -35.09 3.84 13.30
C SER A 394 -34.57 4.90 12.32
N LEU A 395 -33.44 4.66 11.66
CA LEU A 395 -32.85 5.63 10.74
C LEU A 395 -33.56 5.61 9.38
N LYS A 396 -33.82 6.81 8.86
CA LYS A 396 -34.31 6.98 7.49
C LYS A 396 -33.22 6.60 6.49
N GLU A 397 -33.61 6.51 5.22
CA GLU A 397 -32.65 6.35 4.13
C GLU A 397 -31.60 7.47 4.16
N ASP A 398 -30.35 7.09 3.89
CA ASP A 398 -29.19 7.99 3.81
C ASP A 398 -28.81 8.71 5.13
N GLU A 399 -29.41 8.32 6.27
CA GLU A 399 -29.02 8.78 7.60
C GLU A 399 -27.90 7.93 8.22
N ILE A 400 -27.00 8.61 8.95
CA ILE A 400 -25.91 8.00 9.73
C ILE A 400 -25.79 8.67 11.11
N ARG A 401 -25.56 7.89 12.18
CA ARG A 401 -25.25 8.43 13.51
C ARG A 401 -23.76 8.35 13.81
N LEU A 402 -23.18 9.50 14.14
CA LEU A 402 -21.75 9.65 14.47
C LEU A 402 -21.58 10.37 15.82
N SER A 403 -20.55 9.97 16.56
CA SER A 403 -20.09 10.68 17.76
C SER A 403 -19.45 12.02 17.41
N TYR A 404 -19.33 12.92 18.39
CA TYR A 404 -18.62 14.20 18.21
C TYR A 404 -17.18 14.01 17.72
N MET A 405 -16.44 13.07 18.31
CA MET A 405 -15.06 12.76 17.89
C MET A 405 -14.98 12.27 16.45
N GLN A 406 -15.88 11.38 16.03
CA GLN A 406 -15.93 10.88 14.65
C GLN A 406 -16.26 11.99 13.66
N ARG A 407 -17.16 12.93 14.00
CA ARG A 407 -17.48 14.08 13.16
C ARG A 407 -16.31 15.05 13.03
N ASN A 408 -15.56 15.30 14.11
CA ASN A 408 -14.34 16.10 14.06
C ASN A 408 -13.24 15.43 13.20
N MET A 409 -13.04 14.12 13.33
CA MET A 409 -12.04 13.41 12.52
C MET A 409 -12.36 13.41 11.02
N LEU A 410 -13.65 13.49 10.67
CA LEU A 410 -14.16 13.56 9.30
C LEU A 410 -14.35 15.01 8.80
N ASP A 411 -13.94 16.03 9.55
CA ASP A 411 -14.14 17.45 9.20
C ASP A 411 -15.62 17.80 8.90
N LEU A 412 -16.58 17.18 9.61
CA LEU A 412 -18.02 17.43 9.42
C LEU A 412 -18.57 18.59 10.26
N GLU A 413 -17.80 19.10 11.22
CA GLU A 413 -18.22 20.24 12.03
C GLU A 413 -17.92 21.55 11.27
N ILE A 414 -16.68 22.02 11.31
CA ILE A 414 -16.19 23.14 10.49
C ILE A 414 -14.77 22.76 10.04
N PRO A 415 -14.53 22.57 8.74
CA PRO A 415 -13.18 22.25 8.26
C PRO A 415 -12.20 23.35 8.65
N THR A 416 -11.08 22.99 9.27
CA THR A 416 -10.03 23.98 9.62
C THR A 416 -9.28 24.45 8.38
N SER A 417 -9.27 23.63 7.32
CA SER A 417 -8.68 23.98 6.04
C SER A 417 -9.19 23.12 4.88
N PHE A 418 -9.21 23.71 3.69
CA PHE A 418 -9.53 23.05 2.41
C PHE A 418 -8.28 22.82 1.55
N SER A 419 -8.41 21.92 0.56
CA SER A 419 -7.50 21.91 -0.59
C SER A 419 -7.94 22.98 -1.59
N ASP A 420 -7.03 23.38 -2.49
CA ASP A 420 -7.32 24.37 -3.53
C ASP A 420 -8.52 23.94 -4.40
N GLN A 421 -8.65 22.64 -4.69
CA GLN A 421 -9.79 22.12 -5.47
C GLN A 421 -11.10 22.22 -4.70
N SER A 422 -11.10 21.87 -3.41
CA SER A 422 -12.28 21.95 -2.57
C SER A 422 -12.72 23.39 -2.37
N LEU A 423 -11.76 24.31 -2.21
CA LEU A 423 -12.04 25.74 -2.11
C LEU A 423 -12.65 26.27 -3.41
N PHE A 424 -12.10 25.90 -4.56
CA PHE A 424 -12.68 26.23 -5.86
C PHE A 424 -14.11 25.71 -5.98
N PHE A 425 -14.35 24.43 -5.66
CA PHE A 425 -15.68 23.83 -5.68
C PHE A 425 -16.68 24.59 -4.81
N ILE A 426 -16.31 24.94 -3.56
CA ILE A 426 -17.17 25.70 -2.64
C ILE A 426 -17.51 27.08 -3.22
N LYS A 427 -16.50 27.81 -3.74
CA LYS A 427 -16.70 29.14 -4.34
C LYS A 427 -17.61 29.07 -5.58
N SER A 428 -17.46 28.03 -6.41
CA SER A 428 -18.33 27.80 -7.57
C SER A 428 -19.76 27.39 -7.18
N HIS A 429 -19.93 26.64 -6.09
CA HIS A 429 -21.24 26.19 -5.62
C HIS A 429 -22.04 27.32 -4.95
N TYR A 430 -21.36 28.27 -4.30
CA TYR A 430 -21.98 29.42 -3.63
C TYR A 430 -21.45 30.77 -4.15
N PRO A 431 -21.70 31.12 -5.43
CA PRO A 431 -21.11 32.32 -6.04
C PRO A 431 -21.52 33.63 -5.35
N GLN A 432 -22.72 33.67 -4.77
CA GLN A 432 -23.25 34.84 -4.04
C GLN A 432 -22.67 35.00 -2.62
N GLN A 433 -21.87 34.04 -2.14
CA GLN A 433 -21.37 34.01 -0.76
C GLN A 433 -19.84 34.03 -0.68
N ILE A 434 -19.16 34.26 -1.81
CA ILE A 434 -17.69 34.30 -1.90
C ILE A 434 -17.11 35.28 -0.88
N GLU A 435 -17.68 36.47 -0.77
CA GLU A 435 -17.24 37.51 0.19
C GLU A 435 -17.32 37.02 1.65
N PHE A 436 -18.36 36.25 1.99
CA PHE A 436 -18.47 35.64 3.32
C PHE A 436 -17.41 34.56 3.55
N PHE A 437 -17.13 33.72 2.55
CA PHE A 437 -16.08 32.72 2.65
C PHE A 437 -14.69 33.34 2.75
N GLU A 438 -14.43 34.44 2.04
CA GLU A 438 -13.16 35.20 2.10
C GLU A 438 -13.01 36.00 3.41
N LYS A 439 -14.12 36.28 4.10
CA LYS A 439 -14.11 36.87 5.44
C LYS A 439 -13.67 35.87 6.52
N VAL A 440 -13.95 34.58 6.34
CA VAL A 440 -13.75 33.54 7.37
C VAL A 440 -12.61 32.57 7.05
N TYR A 441 -12.25 32.40 5.78
CA TYR A 441 -11.09 31.65 5.33
C TYR A 441 -10.10 32.58 4.63
N ASP A 442 -8.80 32.35 4.87
CA ASP A 442 -7.76 33.02 4.08
C ASP A 442 -7.75 32.55 2.62
N ALA A 443 -6.90 33.17 1.80
CA ALA A 443 -6.75 32.83 0.39
C ALA A 443 -6.35 31.37 0.18
N GLU A 444 -5.62 30.79 1.14
CA GLU A 444 -5.17 29.41 1.17
C GLU A 444 -6.23 28.44 1.74
N GLY A 445 -7.43 28.92 2.04
CA GLY A 445 -8.57 28.12 2.51
C GLY A 445 -8.43 27.64 3.95
N THR A 446 -7.69 28.34 4.81
CA THR A 446 -7.52 28.07 6.24
C THR A 446 -8.44 28.96 7.08
N LEU A 447 -9.06 28.39 8.11
CA LEU A 447 -9.97 29.11 8.98
C LEU A 447 -9.23 30.19 9.80
N LEU A 448 -9.72 31.42 9.73
CA LEU A 448 -9.16 32.56 10.45
C LEU A 448 -9.41 32.45 11.97
N SER A 449 -8.43 32.85 12.78
CA SER A 449 -8.58 32.84 14.25
C SER A 449 -9.56 33.90 14.75
N SER A 450 -9.78 34.96 13.96
CA SER A 450 -10.73 36.04 14.25
C SER A 450 -12.19 35.64 14.03
N THR A 451 -12.48 34.46 13.47
CA THR A 451 -13.86 34.03 13.19
C THR A 451 -14.67 33.88 14.47
N THR A 452 -15.76 34.64 14.54
CA THR A 452 -16.68 34.70 15.67
C THR A 452 -17.54 33.44 15.80
N TYR A 453 -18.17 33.26 16.96
CA TYR A 453 -19.09 32.14 17.20
C TYR A 453 -20.30 32.16 16.24
N GLU A 454 -20.84 33.35 15.96
CA GLU A 454 -21.98 33.53 15.06
C GLU A 454 -21.62 33.15 13.62
N GLU A 455 -20.45 33.55 13.14
CA GLU A 455 -19.94 33.17 11.83
C GLU A 455 -19.71 31.66 11.74
N LYS A 456 -19.17 31.03 12.79
CA LYS A 456 -19.04 29.56 12.88
C LYS A 456 -20.40 28.86 12.82
N ALA A 457 -21.42 29.40 13.48
CA ALA A 457 -22.78 28.86 13.43
C ALA A 457 -23.41 28.99 12.02
N GLN A 458 -23.19 30.13 11.35
CA GLN A 458 -23.62 30.35 9.96
C GLN A 458 -22.91 29.39 9.00
N LEU A 459 -21.59 29.22 9.14
CA LEU A 459 -20.81 28.26 8.36
C LEU A 459 -21.32 26.84 8.54
N LYS A 460 -21.54 26.41 9.78
CA LYS A 460 -22.07 25.07 10.08
C LYS A 460 -23.43 24.82 9.42
N LYS A 461 -24.30 25.84 9.37
CA LYS A 461 -25.58 25.74 8.67
C LYS A 461 -25.38 25.62 7.15
N LYS A 462 -24.49 26.42 6.55
CA LYS A 462 -24.20 26.37 5.10
C LYS A 462 -23.56 25.03 4.67
N PHE A 463 -22.59 24.52 5.45
CA PHE A 463 -21.95 23.24 5.15
C PHE A 463 -22.82 22.03 5.42
N SER A 464 -23.93 22.17 6.15
CA SER A 464 -24.80 21.03 6.44
C SER A 464 -25.37 20.37 5.19
N ASP A 465 -25.57 21.14 4.12
CA ASP A 465 -26.07 20.65 2.83
C ASP A 465 -24.97 19.95 2.00
N LEU A 466 -23.70 20.29 2.23
CA LEU A 466 -22.53 19.70 1.56
C LEU A 466 -21.92 18.52 2.32
N ASN A 467 -22.26 18.36 3.60
CA ASN A 467 -21.71 17.32 4.45
C ASN A 467 -22.26 15.94 4.05
N GLN A 468 -21.49 15.26 3.21
CA GLN A 468 -21.80 13.91 2.74
C GLN A 468 -20.71 12.95 3.20
N ILE A 469 -21.11 11.77 3.65
CA ILE A 469 -20.19 10.68 3.98
C ILE A 469 -20.41 9.50 3.04
N GLN A 470 -19.32 9.04 2.45
CA GLN A 470 -19.27 7.77 1.74
C GLN A 470 -18.71 6.69 2.65
N ILE A 471 -19.41 5.56 2.72
CA ILE A 471 -18.94 4.35 3.38
C ILE A 471 -18.40 3.43 2.30
N ILE A 472 -17.09 3.19 2.29
CA ILE A 472 -16.40 2.45 1.23
C ILE A 472 -15.75 1.21 1.84
N PRO A 473 -15.98 0.01 1.30
CA PRO A 473 -15.33 -1.20 1.79
C PRO A 473 -13.83 -1.20 1.46
N MET A 474 -13.02 -1.69 2.40
CA MET A 474 -11.56 -1.76 2.22
C MET A 474 -11.18 -3.15 1.74
N ILE A 475 -10.96 -3.31 0.43
CA ILE A 475 -10.72 -4.61 -0.21
C ILE A 475 -9.48 -5.32 0.36
N ASP A 476 -8.49 -4.55 0.84
CA ASP A 476 -7.30 -5.09 1.47
C ASP A 476 -7.58 -5.82 2.80
N SER A 477 -8.71 -5.49 3.43
CA SER A 477 -9.20 -6.12 4.66
C SER A 477 -10.04 -7.38 4.43
N TYR A 478 -10.19 -7.85 3.20
CA TYR A 478 -10.92 -9.08 2.92
C TYR A 478 -10.31 -10.25 3.69
N ASN A 479 -11.16 -11.05 4.36
CA ASN A 479 -10.74 -12.17 5.22
C ASN A 479 -9.73 -11.82 6.31
N PHE A 480 -9.57 -10.53 6.64
CA PHE A 480 -8.63 -10.13 7.65
C PHE A 480 -9.08 -10.66 9.01
N ASN A 481 -8.26 -11.55 9.58
CA ASN A 481 -8.46 -12.07 10.91
C ASN A 481 -7.15 -12.01 11.68
N ARG A 482 -7.07 -11.07 12.62
CA ARG A 482 -5.94 -10.99 13.53
C ARG A 482 -6.12 -12.00 14.66
N LYS A 483 -5.63 -13.23 14.44
CA LYS A 483 -5.53 -14.23 15.52
C LYS A 483 -4.45 -13.80 16.52
N LYS A 484 -4.87 -13.27 17.67
CA LYS A 484 -3.98 -13.07 18.81
C LYS A 484 -3.57 -14.41 19.41
N SER A 485 -2.31 -14.56 19.78
CA SER A 485 -1.86 -15.75 20.50
C SER A 485 -2.52 -15.82 21.89
N LEU A 486 -2.59 -17.03 22.48
CA LEU A 486 -3.11 -17.20 23.85
C LEU A 486 -2.34 -16.32 24.85
N PHE A 487 -1.01 -16.21 24.67
CA PHE A 487 -0.17 -15.35 25.49
C PHE A 487 -0.51 -13.87 25.34
N GLU A 488 -0.74 -13.38 24.12
CA GLU A 488 -1.15 -11.99 23.89
C GLU A 488 -2.50 -11.68 24.54
N ARG A 489 -3.47 -12.60 24.45
CA ARG A 489 -4.77 -12.45 25.10
C ARG A 489 -4.63 -12.36 26.62
N LEU A 490 -3.75 -13.17 27.21
CA LEU A 490 -3.47 -13.13 28.64
C LEU A 490 -2.82 -11.80 29.05
N VAL A 491 -1.80 -11.35 28.32
CA VAL A 491 -1.10 -10.09 28.60
C VAL A 491 -2.06 -8.90 28.47
N ASP A 492 -2.90 -8.86 27.43
CA ASP A 492 -3.92 -7.82 27.26
C ASP A 492 -4.93 -7.79 28.41
N TRP A 493 -5.26 -8.96 28.96
CA TRP A 493 -6.16 -9.06 30.11
C TRP A 493 -5.50 -8.58 31.42
N ILE A 494 -4.25 -8.98 31.68
CA ILE A 494 -3.50 -8.58 32.88
C ILE A 494 -3.22 -7.08 32.89
N VAL A 495 -2.65 -6.55 31.80
CA VAL A 495 -2.27 -5.13 31.70
C VAL A 495 -3.51 -4.25 31.50
N GLY A 496 -4.54 -4.77 30.83
CA GLY A 496 -5.64 -4.01 30.26
C GLY A 496 -5.26 -3.44 28.88
N ASN A 497 -6.20 -3.43 27.96
CA ASN A 497 -6.02 -2.75 26.67
C ASN A 497 -6.59 -1.32 26.76
N SER A 498 -5.87 -0.33 26.23
CA SER A 498 -6.37 1.03 26.01
C SER A 498 -6.02 1.45 24.59
N SER A 499 -7.00 2.02 23.89
CA SER A 499 -6.83 2.44 22.50
C SER A 499 -7.74 3.61 22.14
N THR A 500 -7.24 4.50 21.30
CA THR A 500 -7.95 5.66 20.77
C THR A 500 -7.76 5.77 19.26
N TYR A 501 -8.63 6.50 18.59
CA TYR A 501 -8.50 6.84 17.18
C TYR A 501 -8.00 8.28 17.09
N LEU A 502 -7.04 8.54 16.20
CA LEU A 502 -6.46 9.87 16.02
C LEU A 502 -6.20 10.15 14.55
N ARG A 503 -6.42 11.40 14.14
CA ARG A 503 -6.13 11.90 12.81
C ARG A 503 -4.62 12.08 12.64
N VAL A 504 -4.09 11.58 11.54
CA VAL A 504 -2.67 11.75 11.21
C VAL A 504 -2.41 13.18 10.81
N ILE A 505 -1.35 13.77 11.35
CA ILE A 505 -0.79 15.06 10.95
C ILE A 505 0.73 14.91 10.75
N ARG A 506 1.39 15.92 10.17
CA ARG A 506 2.85 15.95 10.12
C ARG A 506 3.40 16.19 11.52
N PRO A 507 4.50 15.52 11.92
CA PRO A 507 5.20 15.83 13.16
C PRO A 507 5.99 17.14 13.00
N TYR A 508 6.81 17.49 13.99
CA TYR A 508 7.80 18.56 13.81
C TYR A 508 8.81 18.17 12.72
N GLN A 509 9.39 19.16 12.06
CA GLN A 509 10.27 18.93 10.92
C GLN A 509 11.49 18.08 11.28
N GLU A 510 11.99 18.23 12.51
CA GLU A 510 13.16 17.50 13.05
C GLU A 510 12.86 16.02 13.32
N ASP A 511 11.59 15.62 13.37
CA ASP A 511 11.19 14.23 13.64
C ASP A 511 10.96 13.40 12.36
N GLU A 512 10.98 14.00 11.17
CA GLU A 512 10.66 13.29 9.90
C GLU A 512 11.57 12.08 9.62
N ASP A 513 12.84 12.16 10.04
CA ASP A 513 13.83 11.09 9.88
C ASP A 513 13.87 10.11 11.08
N ASN A 514 13.13 10.41 12.15
CA ASN A 514 13.13 9.63 13.38
C ASN A 514 11.95 8.65 13.47
N GLN A 515 12.13 7.52 14.16
CA GLN A 515 11.05 6.55 14.40
C GLN A 515 10.22 6.87 15.65
N ILE A 516 9.75 8.11 15.73
CA ILE A 516 9.04 8.65 16.90
C ILE A 516 7.71 9.24 16.42
N VAL A 517 6.65 9.08 17.21
CA VAL A 517 5.34 9.69 16.95
C VAL A 517 4.95 10.65 18.07
N ARG A 518 4.17 11.67 17.73
CA ARG A 518 3.72 12.68 18.70
C ARG A 518 2.25 12.57 19.06
N LEU A 519 1.94 12.65 20.35
CA LEU A 519 0.59 12.64 20.92
C LEU A 519 0.40 13.82 21.87
N SER A 520 -0.84 14.27 22.09
CA SER A 520 -1.10 15.21 23.19
C SER A 520 -0.88 14.54 24.55
N LYS A 521 -0.60 15.35 25.58
CA LYS A 521 -0.41 14.85 26.95
C LYS A 521 -1.64 14.10 27.45
N ASP A 522 -2.83 14.58 27.09
CA ASP A 522 -4.11 13.93 27.39
C ASP A 522 -4.24 12.54 26.74
N ASN A 523 -3.87 12.41 25.46
CA ASN A 523 -3.90 11.13 24.76
C ASN A 523 -2.89 10.13 25.35
N MET A 524 -1.71 10.61 25.75
CA MET A 524 -0.72 9.78 26.45
C MET A 524 -1.26 9.28 27.79
N ARG A 525 -1.92 10.16 28.57
CA ARG A 525 -2.57 9.80 29.83
C ARG A 525 -3.70 8.79 29.63
N LEU A 526 -4.55 8.98 28.62
CA LEU A 526 -5.64 8.06 28.27
C LEU A 526 -5.13 6.66 27.88
N LEU A 527 -4.02 6.62 27.15
CA LEU A 527 -3.34 5.38 26.80
C LEU A 527 -2.56 4.79 27.98
N GLY A 528 -2.22 5.59 29.00
CA GLY A 528 -1.36 5.19 30.11
C GLY A 528 0.07 4.90 29.65
N VAL A 529 0.62 5.77 28.81
CA VAL A 529 2.00 5.69 28.29
C VAL A 529 2.79 6.96 28.61
N GLU A 530 4.08 6.79 28.88
CA GLU A 530 5.02 7.88 29.15
C GLU A 530 5.84 8.25 27.91
N ALA A 531 6.57 9.37 27.97
CA ALA A 531 7.47 9.75 26.90
C ALA A 531 8.54 8.67 26.67
N MET A 532 8.88 8.44 25.40
CA MET A 532 9.79 7.40 24.90
C MET A 532 9.30 5.95 25.08
N GLU A 533 8.11 5.72 25.61
CA GLU A 533 7.49 4.38 25.63
C GLU A 533 6.92 3.99 24.27
N GLN A 534 6.49 2.73 24.14
CA GLN A 534 6.01 2.16 22.88
C GLN A 534 4.48 2.19 22.78
N VAL A 535 4.00 2.66 21.63
CA VAL A 535 2.63 2.51 21.18
C VAL A 535 2.58 1.64 19.93
N VAL A 536 1.46 0.97 19.72
CA VAL A 536 1.16 0.24 18.49
C VAL A 536 0.14 1.04 17.68
N ILE A 537 0.54 1.42 16.47
CA ILE A 537 -0.31 2.13 15.51
C ILE A 537 -0.85 1.12 14.53
N TYR A 538 -2.15 1.20 14.26
CA TYR A 538 -2.89 0.35 13.35
C TYR A 538 -3.52 1.18 12.24
N TYR A 539 -3.33 0.73 11.01
CA TYR A 539 -4.02 1.25 9.84
C TYR A 539 -4.36 0.09 8.90
N SER A 540 -5.66 -0.13 8.68
CA SER A 540 -6.17 -1.31 7.95
C SER A 540 -5.54 -2.60 8.49
N THR A 541 -4.94 -3.39 7.61
CA THR A 541 -4.28 -4.66 7.93
C THR A 541 -2.85 -4.51 8.46
N HIS A 542 -2.31 -3.27 8.46
CA HIS A 542 -0.94 -2.97 8.85
C HIS A 542 -0.87 -2.50 10.31
N GLN A 543 0.25 -2.81 10.96
CA GLN A 543 0.56 -2.34 12.29
C GLN A 543 2.06 -2.04 12.41
N ILE A 544 2.39 -1.07 13.24
CA ILE A 544 3.78 -0.73 13.55
C ILE A 544 3.91 -0.33 15.03
N ARG A 545 5.08 -0.59 15.61
CA ARG A 545 5.42 -0.16 16.97
C ARG A 545 6.34 1.04 16.88
N CYS A 546 6.01 2.11 17.59
CA CYS A 546 6.75 3.36 17.55
C CYS A 546 6.95 3.90 18.97
N LYS A 547 8.01 4.68 19.17
CA LYS A 547 8.18 5.45 20.41
C LYS A 547 7.26 6.66 20.38
N VAL A 548 6.72 7.04 21.54
CA VAL A 548 5.83 8.20 21.66
C VAL A 548 6.52 9.37 22.37
N VAL A 549 6.28 10.59 21.92
CA VAL A 549 6.67 11.84 22.59
C VAL A 549 5.46 12.78 22.64
N ALA A 550 5.41 13.66 23.63
CA ALA A 550 4.31 14.62 23.73
C ALA A 550 4.47 15.74 22.68
N PHE A 551 3.34 16.30 22.22
CA PHE A 551 3.35 17.66 21.69
C PHE A 551 3.70 18.63 22.81
N ASP A 552 4.45 19.67 22.45
CA ASP A 552 4.54 20.86 23.27
C ASP A 552 3.39 21.79 22.88
N GLU A 553 2.48 22.05 23.81
CA GLU A 553 1.21 22.76 23.56
C GLU A 553 1.41 24.26 23.38
N ASP A 554 2.48 24.80 23.96
CA ASP A 554 2.87 26.22 23.85
C ASP A 554 3.72 26.48 22.60
N ASP A 555 4.05 25.42 21.85
CA ASP A 555 4.99 25.46 20.74
C ASP A 555 4.28 25.53 19.38
N LYS A 556 4.47 26.65 18.70
CA LYS A 556 3.88 26.92 17.39
C LYS A 556 4.56 26.17 16.24
N ARG A 557 5.65 25.44 16.45
CA ARG A 557 6.33 24.64 15.40
C ARG A 557 5.41 23.64 14.69
N ILE A 558 4.33 23.21 15.34
CA ILE A 558 3.35 22.35 14.67
C ILE A 558 2.61 23.06 13.53
N GLU A 559 2.46 24.38 13.63
CA GLU A 559 1.80 25.22 12.64
C GLU A 559 2.68 25.43 11.39
N ASP A 560 4.00 25.29 11.52
CA ASP A 560 4.94 25.35 10.39
C ASP A 560 4.71 24.20 9.39
N THR A 561 4.21 23.07 9.87
CA THR A 561 4.04 21.84 9.08
C THR A 561 2.57 21.48 8.83
N ASN A 562 1.64 22.09 9.57
CA ASN A 562 0.21 21.79 9.52
C ASN A 562 -0.67 23.05 9.66
N LYS A 563 -1.78 23.11 8.94
CA LYS A 563 -2.78 24.18 9.04
C LYS A 563 -3.65 24.01 10.31
N LYS A 564 -3.26 24.64 11.43
CA LYS A 564 -3.99 24.70 12.73
C LYS A 564 -4.68 23.38 13.15
N PRO A 565 -3.92 22.32 13.46
CA PRO A 565 -4.50 21.03 13.84
C PRO A 565 -5.08 21.03 15.26
N ASN A 566 -6.16 20.27 15.48
CA ASN A 566 -6.61 19.95 16.84
C ASN A 566 -5.74 18.82 17.42
N LEU A 567 -4.79 19.17 18.30
CA LEU A 567 -3.80 18.23 18.86
C LEU A 567 -4.43 17.08 19.64
N ASN A 568 -5.55 17.30 20.32
CA ASN A 568 -6.24 16.25 21.08
C ASN A 568 -6.93 15.21 20.20
N CYS A 569 -7.19 15.54 18.94
CA CYS A 569 -7.71 14.60 17.96
C CYS A 569 -6.63 14.09 16.99
N SER A 570 -5.36 14.45 17.20
CA SER A 570 -4.30 14.25 16.21
C SER A 570 -3.10 13.45 16.72
N ILE A 571 -2.37 12.84 15.78
CA ILE A 571 -1.09 12.16 16.00
C ILE A 571 -0.10 12.61 14.93
N GLY A 572 1.09 13.05 15.34
CA GLY A 572 2.19 13.39 14.45
C GLY A 572 2.93 12.14 14.01
N ILE A 573 2.85 11.78 12.73
CA ILE A 573 3.49 10.57 12.19
C ILE A 573 4.48 10.92 11.06
N PRO A 574 5.79 10.67 11.25
CA PRO A 574 6.82 10.83 10.22
C PRO A 574 6.54 10.06 8.94
N THR A 575 7.00 10.58 7.82
CA THR A 575 6.85 9.99 6.48
C THR A 575 7.42 8.58 6.41
N CYS A 576 8.53 8.29 7.09
CA CYS A 576 9.13 6.97 7.14
C CYS A 576 8.20 5.91 7.79
N ILE A 577 7.45 6.28 8.84
CA ILE A 577 6.47 5.43 9.51
C ILE A 577 5.20 5.30 8.68
N ARG A 578 4.73 6.41 8.10
CA ARG A 578 3.54 6.43 7.22
C ARG A 578 3.68 5.50 6.01
N LYS A 579 4.87 5.46 5.38
CA LYS A 579 5.20 4.51 4.30
C LYS A 579 5.10 3.05 4.74
N GLN A 580 5.57 2.71 5.95
CA GLN A 580 5.47 1.35 6.48
C GLN A 580 4.04 0.92 6.81
N LEU A 581 3.17 1.89 7.13
CA LEU A 581 1.73 1.68 7.32
C LEU A 581 0.93 1.67 6.01
N ASN A 582 1.58 1.78 4.85
CA ASN A 582 0.93 1.93 3.54
C ASN A 582 -0.05 3.12 3.50
N MET A 583 0.40 4.25 4.07
CA MET A 583 -0.41 5.46 4.25
C MET A 583 0.33 6.66 3.69
N GLU A 584 -0.11 7.21 2.56
CA GLU A 584 0.59 8.33 1.92
C GLU A 584 -0.02 9.71 2.27
N ASP A 585 -1.31 9.75 2.60
CA ASP A 585 -2.06 10.98 2.91
C ASP A 585 -2.13 11.26 4.43
N ILE A 586 -2.13 12.54 4.78
CA ILE A 586 -2.13 13.12 6.12
C ILE A 586 -3.52 13.60 6.59
N ARG A 587 -4.62 13.07 6.06
CA ARG A 587 -5.99 13.32 6.59
C ARG A 587 -6.74 12.02 6.90
N LYS A 588 -5.98 10.98 7.18
CA LYS A 588 -6.46 9.65 7.54
C LYS A 588 -6.47 9.49 9.05
N THR A 589 -7.33 8.63 9.56
CA THR A 589 -7.38 8.27 10.97
C THR A 589 -6.67 6.93 11.20
N VAL A 590 -5.87 6.84 12.25
CA VAL A 590 -5.24 5.61 12.72
C VAL A 590 -5.77 5.22 14.09
N LYS A 591 -5.74 3.93 14.41
CA LYS A 591 -5.97 3.46 15.78
C LYS A 591 -4.63 3.37 16.49
N VAL A 592 -4.51 4.03 17.63
CA VAL A 592 -3.34 3.98 18.49
C VAL A 592 -3.71 3.17 19.73
N SER A 593 -2.90 2.17 20.07
CA SER A 593 -3.07 1.38 21.29
C SER A 593 -1.76 1.34 22.06
N ARG A 594 -1.83 1.27 23.39
CA ARG A 594 -0.64 1.02 24.19
C ARG A 594 -0.03 -0.35 23.89
N ASP A 595 1.29 -0.48 23.92
CA ASP A 595 1.94 -1.79 23.78
C ASP A 595 1.90 -2.54 25.12
N THR A 596 0.86 -3.36 25.30
CA THR A 596 0.66 -4.18 26.50
C THR A 596 1.83 -5.13 26.75
N LYS A 597 2.48 -5.64 25.69
CA LYS A 597 3.65 -6.53 25.82
C LYS A 597 4.87 -5.77 26.32
N PHE A 598 5.09 -4.55 25.85
CA PHE A 598 6.16 -3.69 26.34
C PHE A 598 5.94 -3.32 27.81
N ILE A 599 4.74 -2.86 28.17
CA ILE A 599 4.37 -2.49 29.54
C ILE A 599 4.49 -3.70 30.47
N PHE A 600 4.02 -4.87 30.03
CA PHE A 600 4.16 -6.11 30.78
C PHE A 600 5.63 -6.43 31.08
N LYS A 601 6.50 -6.36 30.07
CA LYS A 601 7.94 -6.58 30.24
C LYS A 601 8.60 -5.56 31.18
N LYS A 602 8.32 -4.26 31.00
CA LYS A 602 8.87 -3.16 31.83
C LYS A 602 8.48 -3.32 33.30
N LYS A 603 7.20 -3.59 33.58
CA LYS A 603 6.74 -3.78 34.96
C LYS A 603 7.22 -5.09 35.56
N LEU A 604 7.28 -6.17 34.77
CA LEU A 604 7.80 -7.46 35.26
C LEU A 604 9.28 -7.37 35.61
N SER A 605 10.11 -6.68 34.81
CA SER A 605 11.52 -6.47 35.14
C SER A 605 11.69 -5.68 36.44
N ASN A 606 10.87 -4.65 36.64
CA ASN A 606 10.90 -3.85 37.87
C ASN A 606 10.38 -4.62 39.10
N SER A 607 9.58 -5.67 38.88
CA SER A 607 8.95 -6.48 39.93
C SER A 607 9.61 -7.86 40.10
N LEU A 608 10.76 -8.09 39.45
CA LEU A 608 11.50 -9.35 39.51
C LEU A 608 11.87 -9.68 40.96
N LEU A 609 12.29 -8.67 41.71
CA LEU A 609 12.67 -8.79 43.12
C LEU A 609 11.49 -9.26 43.98
N SER A 610 10.29 -8.69 43.80
CA SER A 610 9.08 -9.12 44.52
C SER A 610 8.70 -10.55 44.21
N SER A 611 8.90 -11.00 42.96
CA SER A 611 8.65 -12.37 42.54
C SER A 611 9.64 -13.34 43.20
N ILE A 612 10.93 -12.99 43.25
CA ILE A 612 11.98 -13.75 43.94
C ILE A 612 11.71 -13.83 45.44
N PHE A 613 11.35 -12.70 46.08
CA PHE A 613 10.97 -12.67 47.49
C PHE A 613 9.76 -13.54 47.78
N THR A 614 8.76 -13.58 46.89
CA THR A 614 7.59 -14.46 47.07
C THR A 614 8.00 -15.92 47.06
N VAL A 615 8.86 -16.33 46.13
CA VAL A 615 9.40 -17.70 46.09
C VAL A 615 10.20 -18.01 47.35
N PHE A 616 11.12 -17.12 47.73
CA PHE A 616 11.97 -17.30 48.90
C PHE A 616 11.15 -17.38 50.21
N SER A 617 10.18 -16.49 50.39
CA SER A 617 9.26 -16.51 51.53
C SER A 617 8.43 -17.79 51.57
N SER A 618 7.96 -18.29 50.42
CA SER A 618 7.22 -19.56 50.38
C SER A 618 8.11 -20.76 50.75
N LEU A 619 9.39 -20.76 50.34
CA LEU A 619 10.35 -21.80 50.69
C LEU A 619 10.71 -21.75 52.18
N LEU A 620 10.79 -20.57 52.79
CA LEU A 620 11.00 -20.40 54.22
C LEU A 620 9.78 -20.85 55.04
N LEU A 621 8.57 -20.49 54.61
CA LEU A 621 7.32 -20.82 55.32
C LEU A 621 6.97 -22.31 55.24
N PHE A 622 7.25 -22.96 54.11
CA PHE A 622 6.94 -24.37 53.87
C PHE A 622 8.23 -25.19 53.72
N ASN A 623 9.20 -24.99 54.62
CA ASN A 623 10.50 -25.66 54.55
C ASN A 623 10.36 -27.20 54.54
N ASP A 624 9.38 -27.73 55.29
CA ASP A 624 9.18 -29.17 55.45
C ASP A 624 8.57 -29.83 54.20
N ASN A 625 8.00 -29.06 53.26
CA ASN A 625 7.41 -29.58 52.04
C ASN A 625 7.62 -28.64 50.84
N ILE A 626 8.70 -28.89 50.11
CA ILE A 626 9.10 -28.09 48.96
C ILE A 626 8.04 -28.06 47.84
N TRP A 627 7.22 -29.12 47.71
CA TRP A 627 6.16 -29.18 46.71
C TRP A 627 5.00 -28.24 47.04
N VAL A 628 4.69 -28.08 48.34
CA VAL A 628 3.69 -27.11 48.81
C VAL A 628 4.21 -25.69 48.59
N ALA A 629 5.48 -25.40 48.91
CA ALA A 629 6.10 -24.11 48.61
C ALA A 629 6.00 -23.76 47.11
N PHE A 630 6.26 -24.74 46.24
CA PHE A 630 6.19 -24.57 44.79
C PHE A 630 4.76 -24.32 44.30
N LEU A 631 3.79 -25.09 44.80
CA LEU A 631 2.36 -24.90 44.49
C LEU A 631 1.86 -23.52 44.91
N VAL A 632 2.22 -23.08 46.12
CA VAL A 632 1.85 -21.75 46.64
C VAL A 632 2.48 -20.64 45.79
N SER A 633 3.75 -20.77 45.41
CA SER A 633 4.42 -19.83 44.50
C SER A 633 3.75 -19.74 43.13
N ILE A 634 3.36 -20.87 42.54
CA ILE A 634 2.65 -20.93 41.25
C ILE A 634 1.34 -20.15 41.29
N VAL A 635 0.65 -20.11 42.45
CA VAL A 635 -0.62 -19.39 42.60
C VAL A 635 -0.41 -17.92 42.96
N LEU A 636 0.49 -17.61 43.89
CA LEU A 636 0.71 -16.25 44.38
C LEU A 636 1.37 -15.35 43.35
N ILE A 637 2.34 -15.86 42.56
CA ILE A 637 3.05 -15.04 41.57
C ILE A 637 2.07 -14.44 40.54
N PRO A 638 1.18 -15.21 39.88
CA PRO A 638 0.16 -14.64 39.00
C PRO A 638 -0.76 -13.62 39.67
N LEU A 639 -1.15 -13.83 40.93
CA LEU A 639 -2.00 -12.89 41.68
C LEU A 639 -1.28 -11.58 41.98
N ILE A 640 -0.03 -11.64 42.42
CA ILE A 640 0.81 -10.47 42.67
C ILE A 640 1.07 -9.71 41.37
N ILE A 641 1.42 -10.43 40.30
CA ILE A 641 1.55 -9.84 38.95
C ILE A 641 0.24 -9.15 38.60
N TYR A 642 -0.91 -9.81 38.74
CA TYR A 642 -2.20 -9.20 38.47
C TYR A 642 -2.42 -7.93 39.31
N ALA A 643 -2.12 -7.93 40.61
CA ALA A 643 -2.25 -6.76 41.46
C ALA A 643 -1.36 -5.58 41.02
N ILE A 644 -0.11 -5.82 40.63
CA ILE A 644 0.85 -4.79 40.16
C ILE A 644 0.34 -4.00 38.93
N PHE A 645 -0.51 -4.63 38.12
CA PHE A 645 -1.11 -3.99 36.95
C PHE A 645 -2.45 -3.30 37.24
N SER A 646 -2.89 -3.17 38.50
CA SER A 646 -4.15 -2.49 38.88
C SER A 646 -4.25 -1.09 38.31
N ASP A 647 -3.22 -0.27 38.47
CA ASP A 647 -3.23 1.14 38.04
C ASP A 647 -3.25 1.25 36.52
N SER A 648 -2.53 0.34 35.86
CA SER A 648 -2.55 0.24 34.40
C SER A 648 -3.94 -0.16 33.88
N ARG A 649 -4.69 -1.00 34.61
CA ARG A 649 -6.07 -1.36 34.30
C ARG A 649 -7.08 -0.26 34.65
N ALA A 650 -6.80 0.57 35.66
CA ALA A 650 -7.65 1.70 36.03
C ALA A 650 -7.66 2.77 34.94
N ASN A 651 -6.54 2.96 34.23
CA ASN A 651 -6.44 3.83 33.05
C ASN A 651 -7.08 3.22 31.76
N LYS A 652 -8.21 2.52 31.88
CA LYS A 652 -9.01 2.09 30.73
C LYS A 652 -9.84 3.26 30.23
N GLY A 653 -9.40 3.87 29.13
CA GLY A 653 -10.16 4.85 28.34
C GLY A 653 -11.14 4.23 27.36
#